data_AF-A0A143YS04-F1
#
_entry.id   AF-A0A143YS04-F1
#
_cell.length_a   1.000
_cell.length_b   1.000
_cell.length_c   1.000
_cell.angle_alpha   90.00
_cell.angle_beta   90.00
_cell.angle_gamma   90.00
#
_symmetry.space_group_name_H-M   'P 1'
#
loop_
_entity.id
_entity.type
_entity.pdbx_description
1 polymer ?
#
loop_
_entity_poly.entity_id
_entity_poly.type
_entity_poly.pdbx_seq_one_letter_code
_entity_poly.pdbx_strand_id
1 'polypeptide(L)'
;MIGDMYMNESFVREILSNSSNSSEHDTVKLIAIFNNIIPDIVNHLKEIRLTLPNFDVHDDSHAKQVLENMLILSNYYESNSLKLTNYEYFLIILSAYMHDTGMALPKWELNLFKATEGNDWFSLYDELEITINNDGKKPFLFSEAKEFIIDNKKFIYAEFDNVKSFIFIEDKEEQFIDSLARKLVNYQQFRNGFSFELSNIKDKNEYREKSENIRYEYIRRNHHFFSKKNCELLSRKMVAYSDIFTASKLADDLAKIVVGHGINFSEIEKYDLRSRYSDGNYANIFFITVLIRLGDVIHFSAERAPKSLMASKMIQDNTSIIHWEVKQEGINSWLTDFDEKGNREISYSAYFKEPKLYYFFQDYMDWVDIELSNYHIYYSIQIKDNNLKKFSEYYNLNLAEKVNRQAVLYDEHSFVPVDNLKFVLNQTRILELLMGVGLYKDKYLCLRELYQNSMDACKCALANGSIKEGLIEFGIEEDINGRYLYCLDNGIGMTKQIIEDYFLNIGTSYYKSRQFYELKASWEKGVSPTSQFGIGILSCFMIGDEIEVITKNSGENGSPLISFKVDGPHEKFYYKNAEEIDKELVGQNGTLIKIYLSVQELNDEHVEEMDNKLIFFDGSTDRRGDNSTTSIQTIENNIYSKLFHMINNTPQNIKVATRLSNNSLKYIVDNYEPFDLTKITKEKLLDETRENFSEEYKESLICIKDNWDKFKSQVVKVSSKNISLTTPIILPTSDKNEVLNNLYSFPFFKRGGLVSVDGIIIDDYKVIKQSIDNVLFKDINNNQPFIINFDGEFRPKLSVDRLSVTEISEELVEELKALIEMLKNKICTAILDYVMNLSSDIGNSDLILEKLIDYNKIFKIDIIDFLANSEKNIPNQLFPNLLNYVLEVDQITDFFKAGIVKIKPNFLISKCNKQEWLIYLSKIMCSNKIEIFDDYILVTCNERLVINQNLIHHYYEHQSVPFLTYAENWDTHFPNNDVVTGVFPIVSPNLFKLAKYDYRERIMFTNDRVNWISTMGNGLSGIGSLQSLQLIPDVGFGTLPIKGWFQNDEPNRVLNYNQVHNNYWLFELNDHGRTVREEKTDYLLRVYITPSILSESEKIKLEKKKGKYLEYFTGVYEGWSVLFLGGTSEMAYLSGKHDLEDLIENIPDTFSNESDIHYYLLDKKEIKI
;
A
#
# COMPACT_ATOMS: atom_id res chain seq x y z
N MET A 1 -46.82 39.74 -16.11
CA MET A 1 -48.29 39.85 -15.95
C MET A 1 -48.83 38.43 -15.91
N ILE A 2 -49.91 38.17 -15.17
CA ILE A 2 -50.52 36.85 -14.87
C ILE A 2 -50.03 36.27 -13.53
N GLY A 3 -50.55 36.82 -12.43
CA GLY A 3 -50.63 36.13 -11.15
C GLY A 3 -52.05 35.57 -11.00
N ASP A 4 -52.17 34.32 -10.56
CA ASP A 4 -53.41 33.59 -10.28
C ASP A 4 -54.30 33.22 -11.48
N MET A 5 -53.72 32.73 -12.58
CA MET A 5 -54.50 31.88 -13.50
C MET A 5 -54.57 30.46 -12.94
N TYR A 6 -55.65 30.17 -12.21
CA TYR A 6 -56.03 28.78 -11.96
C TYR A 6 -56.18 28.09 -13.31
N MET A 7 -55.36 27.05 -13.56
CA MET A 7 -55.55 26.11 -14.69
C MET A 7 -56.96 25.54 -14.58
N ASN A 8 -57.89 26.19 -15.28
CA ASN A 8 -59.29 25.89 -15.30
C ASN A 8 -59.70 25.58 -16.74
N GLU A 9 -60.88 24.99 -16.90
CA GLU A 9 -61.42 24.66 -18.22
C GLU A 9 -61.37 25.84 -19.20
N SER A 10 -61.57 27.07 -18.72
CA SER A 10 -61.55 28.27 -19.55
C SER A 10 -60.20 28.53 -20.20
N PHE A 11 -59.10 28.36 -19.45
CA PHE A 11 -57.76 28.58 -19.98
C PHE A 11 -57.33 27.48 -20.95
N VAL A 12 -57.64 26.21 -20.64
CA VAL A 12 -57.37 25.10 -21.58
C VAL A 12 -58.19 25.28 -22.87
N ARG A 13 -59.44 25.71 -22.75
CA ARG A 13 -60.28 26.04 -23.91
C ARG A 13 -59.66 27.15 -24.74
N GLU A 14 -59.17 28.21 -24.11
CA GLU A 14 -58.48 29.32 -24.80
C GLU A 14 -57.26 28.83 -25.59
N ILE A 15 -56.40 28.01 -24.99
CA ILE A 15 -55.24 27.41 -25.68
C ILE A 15 -55.68 26.58 -26.89
N LEU A 16 -56.65 25.68 -26.72
CA LEU A 16 -57.10 24.78 -27.79
C LEU A 16 -57.85 25.53 -28.91
N SER A 17 -58.61 26.57 -28.58
CA SER A 17 -59.32 27.43 -29.53
C SER A 17 -58.38 28.28 -30.39
N ASN A 18 -57.17 28.58 -29.91
CA ASN A 18 -56.15 29.32 -30.65
C ASN A 18 -55.28 28.43 -31.58
N SER A 19 -55.64 27.17 -31.78
CA SER A 19 -54.89 26.23 -32.63
C SER A 19 -55.08 26.43 -34.14
N SER A 20 -54.16 25.95 -34.98
CA SER A 20 -54.23 26.10 -36.46
C SER A 20 -55.45 25.44 -37.10
N ASN A 21 -56.01 24.43 -36.44
CA ASN A 21 -57.04 23.53 -36.96
C ASN A 21 -58.21 23.38 -35.97
N SER A 22 -58.46 24.42 -35.16
CA SER A 22 -59.48 24.40 -34.11
C SER A 22 -60.85 23.95 -34.64
N SER A 23 -61.40 22.89 -34.04
CA SER A 23 -62.78 22.46 -34.26
C SER A 23 -63.51 22.41 -32.91
N GLU A 24 -64.75 22.89 -32.85
CA GLU A 24 -65.52 22.88 -31.59
C GLU A 24 -65.74 21.44 -31.10
N HIS A 25 -65.94 20.50 -32.03
CA HIS A 25 -66.11 19.07 -31.72
C HIS A 25 -64.86 18.48 -31.04
N ASP A 26 -63.66 18.68 -31.59
CA ASP A 26 -62.44 18.17 -30.96
C ASP A 26 -62.10 18.92 -29.67
N THR A 27 -62.35 20.24 -29.62
CA THR A 27 -62.07 21.06 -28.44
C THR A 27 -62.90 20.59 -27.25
N VAL A 28 -64.21 20.37 -27.43
CA VAL A 28 -65.10 19.83 -26.38
C VAL A 28 -64.64 18.44 -25.92
N LYS A 29 -64.25 17.58 -26.87
CA LYS A 29 -63.75 16.22 -26.59
C LYS A 29 -62.49 16.22 -25.74
N LEU A 30 -61.49 17.02 -26.12
CA LEU A 30 -60.21 17.12 -25.40
C LEU A 30 -60.38 17.76 -24.02
N ILE A 31 -61.24 18.77 -23.88
CA ILE A 31 -61.59 19.37 -22.59
C ILE A 31 -62.26 18.35 -21.67
N ALA A 32 -63.19 17.53 -22.19
CA ALA A 32 -63.82 16.49 -21.40
C ALA A 32 -62.80 15.47 -20.86
N ILE A 33 -61.79 15.11 -21.66
CA ILE A 33 -60.67 14.27 -21.19
C ILE A 33 -59.87 14.99 -20.09
N PHE A 34 -59.47 16.25 -20.32
CA PHE A 34 -58.70 17.05 -19.35
C PHE A 34 -59.38 17.12 -17.98
N ASN A 35 -60.64 17.54 -17.95
CA ASN A 35 -61.40 17.76 -16.71
C ASN A 35 -61.57 16.49 -15.86
N ASN A 36 -61.54 15.31 -16.47
CA ASN A 36 -61.77 14.03 -15.78
C ASN A 36 -60.48 13.32 -15.34
N ILE A 37 -59.31 13.72 -15.83
CA ILE A 37 -58.05 13.03 -15.55
C ILE A 37 -57.11 13.92 -14.71
N ILE A 38 -57.07 15.23 -14.97
CA ILE A 38 -56.13 16.15 -14.33
C ILE A 38 -56.28 16.24 -12.80
N PRO A 39 -57.49 16.28 -12.20
CA PRO A 39 -57.61 16.31 -10.74
C PRO A 39 -56.94 15.10 -10.07
N ASP A 40 -57.08 13.91 -10.66
CA ASP A 40 -56.45 12.69 -10.17
C ASP A 40 -54.92 12.73 -10.34
N ILE A 41 -54.42 13.24 -11.48
CA ILE A 41 -52.97 13.41 -11.72
C ILE A 41 -52.37 14.40 -10.72
N VAL A 42 -53.00 15.56 -10.52
CA VAL A 42 -52.56 16.58 -9.56
C VAL A 42 -52.53 16.01 -8.14
N ASN A 43 -53.52 15.20 -7.78
CA ASN A 43 -53.51 14.54 -6.48
C ASN A 43 -52.36 13.52 -6.35
N HIS A 44 -52.06 12.77 -7.42
CA HIS A 44 -50.93 11.84 -7.46
C HIS A 44 -49.56 12.53 -7.35
N LEU A 45 -49.36 13.67 -8.04
CA LEU A 45 -48.10 14.42 -7.97
C LEU A 45 -47.77 14.89 -6.53
N LYS A 46 -48.78 15.15 -5.69
CA LYS A 46 -48.56 15.52 -4.28
C LYS A 46 -47.89 14.40 -3.47
N GLU A 47 -48.06 13.14 -3.88
CA GLU A 47 -47.47 11.96 -3.24
C GLU A 47 -45.97 11.83 -3.51
N ILE A 48 -45.39 12.61 -4.43
CA ILE A 48 -43.93 12.63 -4.66
C ILE A 48 -43.20 13.00 -3.37
N ARG A 49 -43.77 13.91 -2.57
CA ARG A 49 -43.19 14.33 -1.28
C ARG A 49 -43.10 13.20 -0.26
N LEU A 50 -43.95 12.17 -0.37
CA LEU A 50 -43.92 10.98 0.48
C LEU A 50 -42.97 9.91 -0.06
N THR A 51 -42.85 9.82 -1.39
CA THR A 51 -41.99 8.84 -2.06
C THR A 51 -40.51 9.26 -2.01
N LEU A 52 -40.25 10.56 -2.22
CA LEU A 52 -38.93 11.20 -2.31
C LEU A 52 -38.86 12.40 -1.34
N PRO A 53 -38.79 12.16 -0.01
CA PRO A 53 -38.86 13.23 0.99
C PRO A 53 -37.67 14.19 0.94
N ASN A 54 -36.51 13.78 0.44
CA ASN A 54 -35.31 14.63 0.36
C ASN A 54 -35.30 15.55 -0.87
N PHE A 55 -36.17 15.30 -1.86
CA PHE A 55 -36.21 16.04 -3.12
C PHE A 55 -36.99 17.34 -3.01
N ASP A 56 -36.67 18.28 -3.90
CA ASP A 56 -37.37 19.55 -4.04
C ASP A 56 -38.82 19.36 -4.56
N VAL A 57 -39.58 20.43 -4.71
CA VAL A 57 -41.02 20.36 -5.01
C VAL A 57 -41.26 20.00 -6.48
N HIS A 58 -41.97 18.90 -6.70
CA HIS A 58 -42.39 18.37 -8.01
C HIS A 58 -43.92 18.22 -8.14
N ASP A 59 -44.70 19.10 -7.51
CA ASP A 59 -46.17 19.01 -7.53
C ASP A 59 -46.80 19.83 -8.67
N ASP A 60 -48.09 20.18 -8.54
CA ASP A 60 -48.82 20.92 -9.57
C ASP A 60 -48.28 22.33 -9.81
N SER A 61 -47.54 22.95 -8.87
CA SER A 61 -46.86 24.21 -9.15
C SER A 61 -45.74 24.03 -10.17
N HIS A 62 -44.96 22.96 -10.04
CA HIS A 62 -43.90 22.62 -11.00
C HIS A 62 -44.46 22.31 -12.38
N ALA A 63 -45.48 21.46 -12.46
CA ALA A 63 -46.11 21.11 -13.74
C ALA A 63 -46.67 22.35 -14.48
N LYS A 64 -47.24 23.31 -13.75
CA LYS A 64 -47.72 24.58 -14.32
C LYS A 64 -46.57 25.43 -14.86
N GLN A 65 -45.48 25.55 -14.11
CA GLN A 65 -44.34 26.34 -14.56
C GLN A 65 -43.66 25.72 -15.79
N VAL A 66 -43.58 24.39 -15.85
CA VAL A 66 -43.09 23.67 -17.04
C VAL A 66 -43.99 23.94 -18.24
N LEU A 67 -45.31 23.84 -18.07
CA LEU A 67 -46.27 24.20 -19.12
C LEU A 67 -46.08 25.64 -19.59
N GLU A 68 -45.95 26.59 -18.67
CA GLU A 68 -45.75 28.00 -19.01
C GLU A 68 -44.44 28.22 -19.78
N ASN A 69 -43.34 27.58 -19.35
CA ASN A 69 -42.06 27.60 -20.08
C ASN A 69 -42.25 27.07 -21.51
N MET A 70 -42.92 25.92 -21.68
CA MET A 70 -43.20 25.34 -23.00
C MET A 70 -44.03 26.28 -23.88
N LEU A 71 -45.06 26.94 -23.32
CA LEU A 71 -45.90 27.89 -24.06
C LEU A 71 -45.11 29.14 -24.48
N ILE A 72 -44.29 29.71 -23.59
CA ILE A 72 -43.42 30.86 -23.92
C ILE A 72 -42.41 30.49 -24.99
N LEU A 73 -41.71 29.35 -24.86
CA LEU A 73 -40.74 28.88 -25.84
C LEU A 73 -41.38 28.66 -27.21
N SER A 74 -42.62 28.15 -27.24
CA SER A 74 -43.41 27.98 -28.47
C SER A 74 -44.01 29.30 -29.02
N ASN A 75 -43.64 30.46 -28.48
CA ASN A 75 -44.12 31.78 -28.87
C ASN A 75 -45.67 31.91 -28.81
N TYR A 76 -46.34 31.16 -27.94
CA TYR A 76 -47.81 31.14 -27.85
C TYR A 76 -48.42 32.52 -27.61
N TYR A 77 -47.79 33.33 -26.74
CA TYR A 77 -48.28 34.65 -26.34
C TYR A 77 -47.91 35.78 -27.33
N GLU A 78 -47.18 35.49 -28.40
CA GLU A 78 -46.69 36.51 -29.34
C GLU A 78 -47.61 36.68 -30.55
N SER A 79 -47.64 37.87 -31.16
CA SER A 79 -48.49 38.18 -32.31
C SER A 79 -48.18 37.35 -33.57
N ASN A 80 -47.01 36.69 -33.61
CA ASN A 80 -46.56 35.77 -34.66
C ASN A 80 -46.52 34.30 -34.17
N SER A 81 -47.48 33.91 -33.30
CA SER A 81 -47.47 32.62 -32.61
C SER A 81 -47.35 31.41 -33.54
N LEU A 82 -46.64 30.37 -33.07
CA LEU A 82 -46.60 29.07 -33.73
C LEU A 82 -48.03 28.51 -33.77
N LYS A 83 -48.58 28.26 -34.96
CA LYS A 83 -49.94 27.71 -35.08
C LYS A 83 -49.92 26.19 -34.94
N LEU A 84 -49.56 25.69 -33.76
CA LEU A 84 -49.63 24.27 -33.42
C LEU A 84 -51.08 23.76 -33.52
N THR A 85 -51.24 22.46 -33.70
CA THR A 85 -52.57 21.84 -33.76
C THR A 85 -53.21 21.73 -32.37
N ASN A 86 -54.53 21.55 -32.31
CA ASN A 86 -55.24 21.26 -31.07
C ASN A 86 -54.68 20.03 -30.33
N TYR A 87 -54.26 18.98 -31.03
CA TYR A 87 -53.64 17.79 -30.40
C TYR A 87 -52.23 18.07 -29.89
N GLU A 88 -51.45 18.91 -30.57
CA GLU A 88 -50.12 19.32 -30.09
C GLU A 88 -50.21 20.13 -28.81
N TYR A 89 -51.07 21.15 -28.77
CA TYR A 89 -51.32 21.90 -27.54
C TYR A 89 -51.85 21.03 -26.41
N PHE A 90 -52.74 20.09 -26.73
CA PHE A 90 -53.24 19.15 -25.73
C PHE A 90 -52.15 18.23 -25.17
N LEU A 91 -51.27 17.72 -26.03
CA LEU A 91 -50.13 16.90 -25.62
C LEU A 91 -49.09 17.70 -24.84
N ILE A 92 -48.87 18.99 -25.15
CA ILE A 92 -48.03 19.90 -24.36
C ILE A 92 -48.59 20.05 -22.94
N ILE A 93 -49.90 20.27 -22.81
CA ILE A 93 -50.56 20.37 -21.51
C ILE A 93 -50.43 19.05 -20.74
N LEU A 94 -50.77 17.92 -21.36
CA LEU A 94 -50.73 16.63 -20.67
C LEU A 94 -49.31 16.18 -20.33
N SER A 95 -48.32 16.42 -21.19
CA SER A 95 -46.93 16.00 -20.92
C SER A 95 -46.35 16.76 -19.73
N ALA A 96 -46.62 18.06 -19.60
CA ALA A 96 -46.20 18.85 -18.45
C ALA A 96 -46.73 18.28 -17.11
N TYR A 97 -47.96 17.77 -17.07
CA TYR A 97 -48.52 17.15 -15.85
C TYR A 97 -48.13 15.68 -15.66
N MET A 98 -47.78 14.97 -16.73
CA MET A 98 -47.51 13.53 -16.68
C MET A 98 -46.04 13.17 -16.50
N HIS A 99 -45.09 14.05 -16.87
CA HIS A 99 -43.67 13.71 -16.95
C HIS A 99 -43.08 13.17 -15.63
N ASP A 100 -43.48 13.77 -14.50
CA ASP A 100 -43.01 13.40 -13.16
C ASP A 100 -43.91 12.41 -12.40
N THR A 101 -45.00 11.93 -12.99
CA THR A 101 -45.93 11.02 -12.28
C THR A 101 -45.27 9.72 -11.81
N GLY A 102 -44.18 9.30 -12.45
CA GLY A 102 -43.35 8.18 -12.07
C GLY A 102 -42.44 8.41 -10.88
N MET A 103 -42.28 9.65 -10.40
CA MET A 103 -41.57 9.94 -9.14
C MET A 103 -42.40 9.59 -7.90
N ALA A 104 -43.73 9.46 -8.06
CA ALA A 104 -44.63 9.00 -7.02
C ALA A 104 -45.00 7.53 -7.25
N LEU A 105 -44.79 6.70 -6.23
CA LEU A 105 -45.19 5.30 -6.24
C LEU A 105 -46.36 5.08 -5.28
N PRO A 106 -47.36 4.27 -5.66
CA PRO A 106 -48.41 3.89 -4.72
C PRO A 106 -47.82 3.05 -3.57
N LYS A 107 -48.47 3.10 -2.41
CA LYS A 107 -47.98 2.50 -1.17
C LYS A 107 -47.56 1.03 -1.29
N TRP A 108 -48.30 0.22 -2.06
CA TRP A 108 -48.01 -1.20 -2.24
C TRP A 108 -46.69 -1.46 -3.00
N GLU A 109 -46.34 -0.60 -3.96
CA GLU A 109 -45.05 -0.71 -4.67
C GLU A 109 -43.89 -0.27 -3.77
N LEU A 110 -44.07 0.84 -3.06
CA LEU A 110 -43.05 1.35 -2.14
C LEU A 110 -42.76 0.35 -1.00
N ASN A 111 -43.79 -0.27 -0.45
CA ASN A 111 -43.65 -1.31 0.58
C ASN A 111 -42.94 -2.55 0.04
N LEU A 112 -43.20 -2.95 -1.21
CA LEU A 112 -42.53 -4.08 -1.84
C LEU A 112 -41.03 -3.81 -2.05
N PHE A 113 -40.67 -2.57 -2.43
CA PHE A 113 -39.28 -2.13 -2.47
C PHE A 113 -38.65 -2.16 -1.08
N LYS A 114 -39.28 -1.55 -0.08
CA LYS A 114 -38.77 -1.57 1.30
C LYS A 114 -38.60 -2.99 1.86
N ALA A 115 -39.52 -3.91 1.57
CA ALA A 115 -39.41 -5.31 1.99
C ALA A 115 -38.19 -6.02 1.38
N THR A 116 -37.72 -5.56 0.22
CA THR A 116 -36.51 -6.07 -0.43
C THR A 116 -35.22 -5.68 0.29
N GLU A 117 -35.23 -4.53 0.96
CA GLU A 117 -34.04 -3.90 1.53
C GLU A 117 -33.63 -4.56 2.85
N GLY A 118 -32.33 -4.80 2.99
CA GLY A 118 -31.77 -5.50 4.13
C GLY A 118 -31.15 -6.84 3.76
N ASN A 119 -30.46 -7.42 4.72
CA ASN A 119 -29.78 -8.71 4.59
C ASN A 119 -30.08 -9.58 5.83
N ASP A 120 -29.32 -10.66 6.01
CA ASP A 120 -29.53 -11.58 7.13
C ASP A 120 -29.18 -10.94 8.50
N TRP A 121 -28.44 -9.83 8.52
CA TRP A 121 -28.02 -9.10 9.74
C TRP A 121 -28.84 -7.83 9.99
N PHE A 122 -29.27 -7.14 8.94
CA PHE A 122 -29.99 -5.87 9.02
C PHE A 122 -31.36 -5.97 8.34
N SER A 123 -32.39 -6.29 9.15
CA SER A 123 -33.77 -6.03 8.75
C SER A 123 -34.16 -4.61 9.17
N LEU A 124 -34.60 -3.79 8.21
CA LEU A 124 -34.68 -2.33 8.37
C LEU A 124 -36.03 -1.81 8.83
N TYR A 125 -37.11 -2.45 8.40
CA TYR A 125 -38.47 -1.93 8.59
C TYR A 125 -39.31 -2.93 9.39
N ASP A 126 -39.27 -2.79 10.71
CA ASP A 126 -40.02 -3.64 11.63
C ASP A 126 -41.54 -3.42 11.50
N GLU A 127 -41.96 -2.28 10.93
CA GLU A 127 -43.36 -1.95 10.66
C GLU A 127 -43.98 -2.67 9.45
N LEU A 128 -43.18 -3.37 8.62
CA LEU A 128 -43.70 -4.08 7.45
C LEU A 128 -44.11 -5.51 7.80
N GLU A 129 -45.29 -5.91 7.31
CA GLU A 129 -45.82 -7.27 7.49
C GLU A 129 -45.17 -8.30 6.54
N ILE A 130 -44.33 -7.86 5.60
CA ILE A 130 -43.60 -8.68 4.64
C ILE A 130 -42.12 -8.31 4.61
N THR A 131 -41.25 -9.32 4.50
CA THR A 131 -39.79 -9.15 4.42
C THR A 131 -39.18 -10.11 3.41
N ILE A 132 -38.30 -9.61 2.54
CA ILE A 132 -37.53 -10.38 1.56
C ILE A 132 -36.03 -10.32 1.91
N ASN A 133 -35.50 -9.17 2.36
CA ASN A 133 -34.10 -8.96 2.75
C ASN A 133 -33.11 -9.59 1.74
N ASN A 134 -33.07 -9.03 0.52
CA ASN A 134 -32.40 -9.61 -0.64
C ASN A 134 -31.01 -9.03 -0.93
N ASP A 135 -30.46 -8.18 -0.06
CA ASP A 135 -29.18 -7.52 -0.35
C ASP A 135 -28.02 -8.51 -0.33
N GLY A 136 -27.24 -8.53 -1.42
CA GLY A 136 -26.15 -9.49 -1.63
C GLY A 136 -26.62 -10.88 -2.08
N LYS A 137 -27.93 -11.09 -2.27
CA LYS A 137 -28.51 -12.36 -2.76
C LYS A 137 -28.87 -12.26 -4.24
N LYS A 138 -29.02 -13.40 -4.92
CA LYS A 138 -29.44 -13.43 -6.32
C LYS A 138 -30.84 -12.79 -6.44
N PRO A 139 -31.08 -11.91 -7.44
CA PRO A 139 -32.43 -11.39 -7.69
C PRO A 139 -33.39 -12.54 -8.01
N PHE A 140 -34.65 -12.38 -7.61
CA PHE A 140 -35.71 -13.31 -7.94
C PHE A 140 -35.83 -13.45 -9.46
N LEU A 141 -36.12 -14.66 -9.91
CA LEU A 141 -36.68 -14.89 -11.22
C LEU A 141 -38.11 -14.32 -11.27
N PHE A 142 -38.57 -13.97 -12.47
CA PHE A 142 -39.93 -13.45 -12.65
C PHE A 142 -41.01 -14.37 -12.05
N SER A 143 -40.85 -15.69 -12.17
CA SER A 143 -41.76 -16.68 -11.58
C SER A 143 -41.76 -16.65 -10.05
N GLU A 144 -40.58 -16.50 -9.43
CA GLU A 144 -40.42 -16.46 -7.97
C GLU A 144 -41.02 -15.18 -7.39
N ALA A 145 -40.80 -14.03 -8.06
CA ALA A 145 -41.43 -12.77 -7.70
C ALA A 145 -42.96 -12.83 -7.82
N LYS A 146 -43.48 -13.45 -8.90
CA LYS A 146 -44.91 -13.63 -9.10
C LYS A 146 -45.54 -14.51 -8.01
N GLU A 147 -44.91 -15.63 -7.68
CA GLU A 147 -45.35 -16.53 -6.61
C GLU A 147 -45.34 -15.82 -5.25
N PHE A 148 -44.25 -15.12 -4.91
CA PHE A 148 -44.17 -14.33 -3.69
C PHE A 148 -45.31 -13.30 -3.56
N ILE A 149 -45.63 -12.59 -4.64
CA ILE A 149 -46.72 -11.59 -4.64
C ILE A 149 -48.09 -12.27 -4.47
N ILE A 150 -48.31 -13.42 -5.10
CA ILE A 150 -49.56 -14.19 -4.97
C ILE A 150 -49.75 -14.65 -3.52
N ASP A 151 -48.71 -15.21 -2.91
CA ASP A 151 -48.75 -15.74 -1.55
C ASP A 151 -48.96 -14.64 -0.50
N ASN A 152 -48.47 -13.43 -0.77
CA ASN A 152 -48.51 -12.30 0.16
C ASN A 152 -49.50 -11.19 -0.23
N LYS A 153 -50.40 -11.43 -1.20
CA LYS A 153 -51.29 -10.39 -1.75
C LYS A 153 -52.11 -9.62 -0.70
N LYS A 154 -52.55 -10.32 0.35
CA LYS A 154 -53.34 -9.74 1.46
C LYS A 154 -52.58 -8.60 2.15
N PHE A 155 -51.26 -8.72 2.25
CA PHE A 155 -50.39 -7.76 2.93
C PHE A 155 -49.83 -6.69 1.97
N ILE A 156 -49.68 -7.01 0.68
CA ILE A 156 -49.17 -6.08 -0.32
C ILE A 156 -50.24 -5.06 -0.74
N TYR A 157 -51.43 -5.52 -1.18
CA TYR A 157 -52.49 -4.67 -1.71
C TYR A 157 -53.91 -5.05 -1.27
N ALA A 158 -54.05 -5.98 -0.31
CA ALA A 158 -55.31 -6.52 0.18
C ALA A 158 -56.16 -7.21 -0.90
N GLU A 159 -57.19 -6.53 -1.44
CA GLU A 159 -58.05 -7.02 -2.52
C GLU A 159 -57.90 -6.12 -3.74
N PHE A 160 -57.83 -6.71 -4.93
CA PHE A 160 -57.65 -5.96 -6.17
C PHE A 160 -58.73 -4.90 -6.39
N ASP A 161 -59.98 -5.17 -5.99
CA ASP A 161 -61.08 -4.21 -6.13
C ASP A 161 -60.87 -2.94 -5.28
N ASN A 162 -60.13 -3.02 -4.16
CA ASN A 162 -59.81 -1.85 -3.32
C ASN A 162 -58.83 -0.90 -4.01
N VAL A 163 -57.85 -1.46 -4.73
CA VAL A 163 -56.83 -0.67 -5.45
C VAL A 163 -57.26 -0.26 -6.86
N LYS A 164 -58.33 -0.85 -7.40
CA LYS A 164 -58.88 -0.56 -8.74
C LYS A 164 -59.30 0.90 -8.96
N SER A 165 -59.56 1.63 -7.88
CA SER A 165 -59.87 3.06 -7.88
C SER A 165 -58.66 3.95 -8.25
N PHE A 166 -57.44 3.41 -8.14
CA PHE A 166 -56.22 4.12 -8.51
C PHE A 166 -56.17 4.41 -10.01
N ILE A 167 -55.69 5.60 -10.37
CA ILE A 167 -55.72 6.08 -11.76
C ILE A 167 -54.79 5.29 -12.69
N PHE A 168 -53.62 4.86 -12.21
CA PHE A 168 -52.62 4.11 -12.99
C PHE A 168 -52.58 2.63 -12.58
N ILE A 169 -53.68 1.90 -12.83
CA ILE A 169 -53.76 0.45 -12.55
C ILE A 169 -54.21 -0.33 -13.78
N GLU A 170 -53.68 -1.55 -13.93
CA GLU A 170 -54.07 -2.49 -14.97
C GLU A 170 -55.54 -2.97 -14.82
N ASP A 171 -56.15 -3.41 -15.92
CA ASP A 171 -57.57 -3.79 -15.92
C ASP A 171 -57.85 -5.14 -15.24
N LYS A 172 -56.85 -6.02 -15.21
CA LYS A 172 -56.93 -7.39 -14.66
C LYS A 172 -55.88 -7.60 -13.57
N GLU A 173 -56.27 -8.26 -12.48
CA GLU A 173 -55.39 -8.57 -11.35
C GLU A 173 -54.13 -9.34 -11.80
N GLU A 174 -54.25 -10.27 -12.74
CA GLU A 174 -53.09 -11.00 -13.27
C GLU A 174 -52.04 -10.09 -13.93
N GLN A 175 -52.49 -9.08 -14.69
CA GLN A 175 -51.58 -8.12 -15.33
C GLN A 175 -50.94 -7.18 -14.32
N PHE A 176 -51.70 -6.80 -13.29
CA PHE A 176 -51.21 -6.01 -12.16
C PHE A 176 -50.12 -6.78 -11.38
N ILE A 177 -50.35 -8.05 -11.07
CA ILE A 177 -49.36 -8.93 -10.41
C ILE A 177 -48.09 -9.06 -11.28
N ASP A 178 -48.24 -9.28 -12.59
CA ASP A 178 -47.10 -9.34 -13.51
C ASP A 178 -46.30 -8.03 -13.54
N SER A 179 -46.98 -6.89 -13.44
CA SER A 179 -46.37 -5.55 -13.38
C SER A 179 -45.54 -5.39 -12.10
N LEU A 180 -46.11 -5.75 -10.94
CA LEU A 180 -45.43 -5.73 -9.65
C LEU A 180 -44.22 -6.67 -9.63
N ALA A 181 -44.35 -7.87 -10.18
CA ALA A 181 -43.25 -8.84 -10.26
C ALA A 181 -42.06 -8.29 -11.07
N ARG A 182 -42.32 -7.65 -12.23
CA ARG A 182 -41.25 -7.01 -13.02
C ARG A 182 -40.57 -5.88 -12.25
N LYS A 183 -41.35 -5.01 -11.58
CA LYS A 183 -40.80 -3.91 -10.78
C LYS A 183 -39.90 -4.42 -9.64
N LEU A 184 -40.35 -5.46 -8.93
CA LEU A 184 -39.56 -6.09 -7.86
C LEU A 184 -38.24 -6.66 -8.38
N VAL A 185 -38.27 -7.43 -9.47
CA VAL A 185 -37.07 -8.01 -10.07
C VAL A 185 -36.10 -6.93 -10.54
N ASN A 186 -36.60 -5.90 -11.23
CA ASN A 186 -35.77 -4.80 -11.72
C ASN A 186 -35.14 -4.01 -10.55
N TYR A 187 -35.89 -3.81 -9.46
CA TYR A 187 -35.36 -3.14 -8.28
C TYR A 187 -34.25 -3.96 -7.60
N GLN A 188 -34.46 -5.27 -7.42
CA GLN A 188 -33.42 -6.17 -6.89
C GLN A 188 -32.16 -6.18 -7.77
N GLN A 189 -32.33 -6.20 -9.09
CA GLN A 189 -31.20 -6.15 -10.03
C GLN A 189 -30.41 -4.85 -9.91
N PHE A 190 -31.08 -3.70 -9.87
CA PHE A 190 -30.43 -2.40 -9.68
C PHE A 190 -29.70 -2.33 -8.33
N ARG A 191 -30.38 -2.74 -7.26
CA ARG A 191 -29.88 -2.66 -5.90
C ARG A 191 -28.65 -3.53 -5.67
N ASN A 192 -28.58 -4.69 -6.32
CA ASN A 192 -27.41 -5.57 -6.22
C ASN A 192 -26.12 -4.95 -6.78
N GLY A 193 -26.19 -3.89 -7.58
CA GLY A 193 -25.01 -3.10 -7.96
C GLY A 193 -24.28 -2.49 -6.76
N PHE A 194 -24.96 -2.31 -5.62
CA PHE A 194 -24.42 -1.71 -4.40
C PHE A 194 -24.06 -2.74 -3.31
N SER A 195 -24.02 -4.04 -3.66
CA SER A 195 -23.80 -5.12 -2.68
C SER A 195 -22.48 -4.96 -1.90
N PHE A 196 -21.41 -4.50 -2.57
CA PHE A 196 -20.11 -4.29 -1.92
C PHE A 196 -20.17 -3.14 -0.89
N GLU A 197 -20.71 -1.98 -1.28
CA GLU A 197 -20.89 -0.84 -0.38
C GLU A 197 -21.74 -1.20 0.83
N LEU A 198 -22.87 -1.88 0.61
CA LEU A 198 -23.76 -2.32 1.68
C LEU A 198 -23.10 -3.37 2.61
N SER A 199 -22.18 -4.20 2.10
CA SER A 199 -21.52 -5.23 2.91
C SER A 199 -20.47 -4.69 3.89
N ASN A 200 -19.95 -3.49 3.65
CA ASN A 200 -18.92 -2.86 4.50
C ASN A 200 -19.51 -2.07 5.68
N ILE A 201 -20.81 -1.76 5.65
CA ILE A 201 -21.48 -0.99 6.70
C ILE A 201 -21.82 -1.89 7.88
N LYS A 202 -21.40 -1.48 9.08
CA LYS A 202 -21.63 -2.23 10.33
C LYS A 202 -22.68 -1.61 11.23
N ASP A 203 -23.05 -0.36 11.00
CA ASP A 203 -24.09 0.34 11.77
C ASP A 203 -25.45 0.26 11.07
N LYS A 204 -26.51 0.00 11.84
CA LYS A 204 -27.87 -0.18 11.30
C LYS A 204 -28.46 1.12 10.75
N ASN A 205 -28.14 2.27 11.36
CA ASN A 205 -28.67 3.56 10.93
C ASN A 205 -27.97 4.03 9.64
N GLU A 206 -26.65 3.90 9.58
CA GLU A 206 -25.87 4.16 8.37
C GLU A 206 -26.35 3.27 7.21
N TYR A 207 -26.62 1.99 7.48
CA TYR A 207 -27.16 1.07 6.48
C TYR A 207 -28.54 1.51 5.99
N ARG A 208 -29.41 1.94 6.91
CA ARG A 208 -30.75 2.43 6.58
C ARG A 208 -30.68 3.67 5.69
N GLU A 209 -29.88 4.65 6.05
CA GLU A 209 -29.72 5.88 5.27
C GLU A 209 -29.23 5.57 3.85
N LYS A 210 -28.17 4.76 3.73
CA LYS A 210 -27.67 4.33 2.43
C LYS A 210 -28.73 3.57 1.63
N SER A 211 -29.51 2.71 2.29
CA SER A 211 -30.60 1.95 1.68
C SER A 211 -31.69 2.86 1.10
N GLU A 212 -32.10 3.88 1.86
CA GLU A 212 -33.12 4.85 1.45
C GLU A 212 -32.64 5.65 0.22
N ASN A 213 -31.38 6.09 0.23
CA ASN A 213 -30.77 6.81 -0.90
C ASN A 213 -30.70 5.96 -2.18
N ILE A 214 -30.36 4.68 -2.10
CA ILE A 214 -30.38 3.75 -3.25
C ILE A 214 -31.79 3.65 -3.84
N ARG A 215 -32.82 3.56 -2.99
CA ARG A 215 -34.21 3.51 -3.45
C ARG A 215 -34.61 4.81 -4.16
N TYR A 216 -34.27 5.96 -3.60
CA TYR A 216 -34.58 7.25 -4.20
C TYR A 216 -33.93 7.40 -5.57
N GLU A 217 -32.66 7.03 -5.70
CA GLU A 217 -31.95 7.01 -6.97
C GLU A 217 -32.59 6.05 -7.99
N TYR A 218 -33.05 4.88 -7.56
CA TYR A 218 -33.74 3.95 -8.45
C TYR A 218 -35.01 4.58 -9.03
N ILE A 219 -35.83 5.18 -8.17
CA ILE A 219 -37.09 5.82 -8.56
C ILE A 219 -36.79 6.99 -9.50
N ARG A 220 -35.85 7.87 -9.12
CA ARG A 220 -35.46 9.03 -9.91
C ARG A 220 -34.91 8.63 -11.29
N ARG A 221 -34.03 7.64 -11.38
CA ARG A 221 -33.46 7.23 -12.68
C ARG A 221 -34.47 6.57 -13.61
N ASN A 222 -35.53 5.97 -13.05
CA ASN A 222 -36.54 5.25 -13.83
C ASN A 222 -37.88 5.99 -13.93
N HIS A 223 -38.00 7.21 -13.37
CA HIS A 223 -39.28 7.92 -13.28
C HIS A 223 -39.93 8.09 -14.66
N HIS A 224 -39.17 8.44 -15.70
CA HIS A 224 -39.68 8.58 -17.05
C HIS A 224 -40.25 7.27 -17.63
N PHE A 225 -39.70 6.10 -17.27
CA PHE A 225 -40.28 4.79 -17.62
C PHE A 225 -41.55 4.48 -16.82
N PHE A 226 -41.59 4.87 -15.55
CA PHE A 226 -42.79 4.73 -14.73
C PHE A 226 -43.92 5.65 -15.20
N SER A 227 -43.60 6.91 -15.52
CA SER A 227 -44.50 7.88 -16.11
C SER A 227 -45.01 7.42 -17.48
N LYS A 228 -44.15 6.82 -18.32
CA LYS A 228 -44.57 6.17 -19.57
C LYS A 228 -45.65 5.12 -19.32
N LYS A 229 -45.44 4.23 -18.34
CA LYS A 229 -46.42 3.20 -17.99
C LYS A 229 -47.73 3.82 -17.47
N ASN A 230 -47.64 4.88 -16.68
CA ASN A 230 -48.81 5.63 -16.21
C ASN A 230 -49.61 6.19 -17.39
N CYS A 231 -48.93 6.75 -18.41
CA CYS A 231 -49.57 7.26 -19.63
C CYS A 231 -50.30 6.14 -20.40
N GLU A 232 -49.67 4.97 -20.58
CA GLU A 232 -50.31 3.82 -21.24
C GLU A 232 -51.60 3.38 -20.53
N LEU A 233 -51.61 3.42 -19.19
CA LEU A 233 -52.76 3.03 -18.36
C LEU A 233 -53.88 4.09 -18.33
N LEU A 234 -53.63 5.31 -18.79
CA LEU A 234 -54.67 6.35 -18.90
C LEU A 234 -55.62 6.13 -20.06
N SER A 235 -55.24 5.35 -21.08
CA SER A 235 -56.08 5.09 -22.26
C SER A 235 -57.50 4.68 -21.87
N ARG A 236 -57.65 3.78 -20.89
CA ARG A 236 -58.95 3.30 -20.39
C ARG A 236 -59.87 4.42 -19.88
N LYS A 237 -59.32 5.45 -19.24
CA LYS A 237 -60.09 6.61 -18.75
C LYS A 237 -60.43 7.57 -19.90
N MET A 238 -59.54 7.70 -20.89
CA MET A 238 -59.77 8.55 -22.06
C MET A 238 -60.88 8.01 -22.97
N VAL A 239 -61.00 6.68 -23.10
CA VAL A 239 -62.04 6.01 -23.93
C VAL A 239 -63.48 6.40 -23.52
N ALA A 240 -63.70 6.78 -22.25
CA ALA A 240 -65.02 7.23 -21.82
C ALA A 240 -65.49 8.56 -22.47
N TYR A 241 -64.55 9.32 -23.03
CA TYR A 241 -64.77 10.68 -23.55
C TYR A 241 -64.33 10.85 -25.02
N SER A 242 -63.76 9.81 -25.64
CA SER A 242 -63.39 9.79 -27.06
C SER A 242 -63.55 8.39 -27.66
N ASP A 243 -63.31 8.23 -28.96
CA ASP A 243 -63.23 6.90 -29.56
C ASP A 243 -61.96 6.14 -29.13
N ILE A 244 -62.00 4.80 -29.22
CA ILE A 244 -60.92 3.90 -28.78
C ILE A 244 -59.60 4.19 -29.50
N PHE A 245 -59.67 4.54 -30.78
CA PHE A 245 -58.48 4.86 -31.57
C PHE A 245 -57.82 6.14 -31.07
N THR A 246 -58.58 7.23 -30.92
CA THR A 246 -58.07 8.51 -30.41
C THR A 246 -57.51 8.37 -29.00
N ALA A 247 -58.22 7.70 -28.08
CA ALA A 247 -57.75 7.47 -26.71
C ALA A 247 -56.44 6.68 -26.66
N SER A 248 -56.37 5.55 -27.38
CA SER A 248 -55.16 4.72 -27.40
C SER A 248 -53.99 5.43 -28.04
N LYS A 249 -54.25 6.23 -29.10
CA LYS A 249 -53.21 6.97 -29.80
C LYS A 249 -52.66 8.12 -28.98
N LEU A 250 -53.53 8.88 -28.29
CA LEU A 250 -53.13 9.92 -27.35
C LEU A 250 -52.27 9.36 -26.22
N ALA A 251 -52.67 8.22 -25.64
CA ALA A 251 -51.91 7.56 -24.59
C ALA A 251 -50.52 7.08 -25.06
N ASP A 252 -50.43 6.47 -26.25
CA ASP A 252 -49.16 6.04 -26.87
C ASP A 252 -48.22 7.22 -27.15
N ASP A 253 -48.76 8.29 -27.76
CA ASP A 253 -47.97 9.47 -28.11
C ASP A 253 -47.51 10.24 -26.86
N LEU A 254 -48.39 10.37 -25.86
CA LEU A 254 -48.04 10.95 -24.56
C LEU A 254 -46.96 10.11 -23.85
N ALA A 255 -47.08 8.78 -23.87
CA ALA A 255 -46.09 7.87 -23.31
C ALA A 255 -44.72 8.02 -23.99
N LYS A 256 -44.68 8.22 -25.32
CA LYS A 256 -43.44 8.52 -26.06
C LYS A 256 -42.82 9.85 -25.63
N ILE A 257 -43.62 10.92 -25.54
CA ILE A 257 -43.13 12.24 -25.11
C ILE A 257 -42.55 12.17 -23.70
N VAL A 258 -43.30 11.53 -22.80
CA VAL A 258 -42.96 11.41 -21.39
C VAL A 258 -41.79 10.45 -21.15
N VAL A 259 -41.57 9.39 -21.94
CA VAL A 259 -40.30 8.65 -21.81
C VAL A 259 -39.14 9.45 -22.45
N GLY A 260 -39.44 10.15 -23.54
CA GLY A 260 -38.50 10.92 -24.34
C GLY A 260 -37.79 12.05 -23.59
N HIS A 261 -38.39 12.60 -22.53
CA HIS A 261 -37.74 13.64 -21.73
C HIS A 261 -36.58 13.13 -20.87
N GLY A 262 -36.58 11.84 -20.49
CA GLY A 262 -35.57 11.25 -19.60
C GLY A 262 -34.53 10.35 -20.28
N ILE A 263 -34.75 9.94 -21.54
CA ILE A 263 -33.79 9.11 -22.31
C ILE A 263 -32.80 9.97 -23.10
N ASN A 264 -31.78 9.35 -23.71
CA ASN A 264 -30.80 10.08 -24.51
C ASN A 264 -31.42 10.70 -25.77
N PHE A 265 -30.96 11.88 -26.17
CA PHE A 265 -31.47 12.58 -27.35
C PHE A 265 -31.39 11.75 -28.65
N SER A 266 -30.33 10.96 -28.82
CA SER A 266 -30.16 10.08 -29.98
C SER A 266 -31.24 9.00 -30.10
N GLU A 267 -31.92 8.64 -29.01
CA GLU A 267 -33.01 7.66 -29.00
C GLU A 267 -34.33 8.26 -29.50
N ILE A 268 -34.51 9.58 -29.36
CA ILE A 268 -35.74 10.29 -29.79
C ILE A 268 -35.68 10.82 -31.23
N GLU A 269 -34.52 10.78 -31.89
CA GLU A 269 -34.36 11.22 -33.30
C GLU A 269 -35.30 10.50 -34.28
N LYS A 270 -35.79 9.32 -33.90
CA LYS A 270 -36.70 8.48 -34.70
C LYS A 270 -38.18 8.77 -34.42
N TYR A 271 -38.51 9.71 -33.55
CA TYR A 271 -39.89 9.98 -33.15
C TYR A 271 -40.72 10.56 -34.30
N ASP A 272 -42.02 10.27 -34.26
CA ASP A 272 -42.95 10.64 -35.30
C ASP A 272 -43.05 12.17 -35.44
N LEU A 273 -42.60 12.71 -36.59
CA LEU A 273 -42.78 14.13 -36.91
C LEU A 273 -44.23 14.50 -37.23
N ARG A 274 -45.05 13.50 -37.56
CA ARG A 274 -46.47 13.67 -37.88
C ARG A 274 -47.28 12.45 -37.50
N SER A 275 -47.48 12.27 -36.20
CA SER A 275 -48.40 11.25 -35.67
C SER A 275 -49.84 11.64 -35.99
N ARG A 276 -50.59 10.79 -36.70
CA ARG A 276 -51.91 11.14 -37.26
C ARG A 276 -53.07 10.76 -36.33
N TYR A 277 -54.07 11.64 -36.27
CA TYR A 277 -55.35 11.46 -35.58
C TYR A 277 -56.53 11.53 -36.58
N SER A 278 -57.74 11.29 -36.10
CA SER A 278 -58.98 11.41 -36.88
C SER A 278 -59.14 12.81 -37.50
N ASP A 279 -59.86 12.90 -38.62
CA ASP A 279 -60.19 14.15 -39.33
C ASP A 279 -59.00 14.96 -39.88
N GLY A 280 -57.86 14.30 -40.10
CA GLY A 280 -56.67 14.92 -40.69
C GLY A 280 -55.77 15.67 -39.70
N ASN A 281 -56.12 15.60 -38.41
CA ASN A 281 -55.33 16.12 -37.30
C ASN A 281 -54.01 15.34 -37.12
N TYR A 282 -53.01 15.97 -36.53
CA TYR A 282 -51.71 15.34 -36.27
C TYR A 282 -50.96 16.02 -35.12
N ALA A 283 -49.92 15.37 -34.59
CA ALA A 283 -48.96 15.97 -33.66
C ALA A 283 -47.51 15.61 -34.01
N ASN A 284 -46.60 16.57 -33.82
CA ASN A 284 -45.16 16.37 -33.92
C ASN A 284 -44.58 15.92 -32.58
N ILE A 285 -44.42 14.60 -32.42
CA ILE A 285 -43.98 13.98 -31.17
C ILE A 285 -42.53 14.35 -30.86
N PHE A 286 -41.68 14.44 -31.88
CA PHE A 286 -40.29 14.85 -31.71
C PHE A 286 -40.21 16.31 -31.20
N PHE A 287 -40.98 17.22 -31.80
CA PHE A 287 -41.04 18.62 -31.35
C PHE A 287 -41.44 18.76 -29.88
N ILE A 288 -42.56 18.15 -29.50
CA ILE A 288 -43.10 18.27 -28.13
C ILE A 288 -42.12 17.64 -27.13
N THR A 289 -41.42 16.57 -27.53
CA THR A 289 -40.38 15.96 -26.70
C THR A 289 -39.20 16.91 -26.47
N VAL A 290 -38.72 17.61 -27.50
CA VAL A 290 -37.68 18.66 -27.33
C VAL A 290 -38.18 19.80 -26.44
N LEU A 291 -39.45 20.18 -26.60
CA LEU A 291 -40.05 21.27 -25.84
C LEU A 291 -40.19 20.95 -24.35
N ILE A 292 -40.62 19.74 -23.97
CA ILE A 292 -40.74 19.34 -22.57
C ILE A 292 -39.36 19.22 -21.91
N ARG A 293 -38.34 18.73 -22.63
CA ARG A 293 -36.96 18.67 -22.13
C ARG A 293 -36.43 20.04 -21.74
N LEU A 294 -36.64 21.03 -22.61
CA LEU A 294 -36.30 22.44 -22.32
C LEU A 294 -37.18 23.01 -21.21
N GLY A 295 -38.50 22.81 -21.28
CA GLY A 295 -39.45 23.36 -20.31
C GLY A 295 -39.17 22.91 -18.87
N ASP A 296 -38.81 21.63 -18.69
CA ASP A 296 -38.45 21.03 -17.41
C ASP A 296 -37.11 21.55 -16.88
N VAL A 297 -36.05 21.44 -17.68
CA VAL A 297 -34.68 21.85 -17.27
C VAL A 297 -34.51 23.35 -17.08
N ILE A 298 -35.45 24.19 -17.54
CA ILE A 298 -35.42 25.63 -17.28
C ILE A 298 -35.97 25.95 -15.87
N HIS A 299 -36.82 25.09 -15.31
CA HIS A 299 -37.45 25.38 -14.02
C HIS A 299 -36.52 25.04 -12.84
N PHE A 300 -35.57 25.95 -12.60
CA PHE A 300 -34.64 25.92 -11.47
C PHE A 300 -34.70 27.22 -10.67
N SER A 301 -35.61 27.28 -9.70
CA SER A 301 -35.90 28.50 -8.94
C SER A 301 -36.09 28.22 -7.45
N ALA A 302 -36.03 29.29 -6.65
CA ALA A 302 -36.25 29.22 -5.20
C ALA A 302 -37.63 28.63 -4.81
N GLU A 303 -38.63 28.75 -5.69
CA GLU A 303 -40.00 28.26 -5.45
C GLU A 303 -40.07 26.73 -5.36
N ARG A 304 -39.14 26.03 -6.02
CA ARG A 304 -39.00 24.57 -5.91
C ARG A 304 -38.46 24.12 -4.56
N ALA A 305 -37.75 24.98 -3.82
CA ALA A 305 -37.08 24.59 -2.58
C ALA A 305 -37.42 25.48 -1.37
N PRO A 306 -38.70 25.75 -1.01
CA PRO A 306 -39.03 26.77 -0.01
C PRO A 306 -38.31 26.59 1.34
N LYS A 307 -37.73 27.66 1.90
CA LYS A 307 -36.96 27.61 3.19
C LYS A 307 -37.73 26.95 4.33
N SER A 308 -39.03 27.25 4.44
CA SER A 308 -39.91 26.68 5.48
C SER A 308 -40.03 25.15 5.35
N LEU A 309 -40.05 24.63 4.12
CA LEU A 309 -40.13 23.21 3.86
C LEU A 309 -38.78 22.53 4.11
N MET A 310 -37.66 23.13 3.67
CA MET A 310 -36.31 22.62 3.93
C MET A 310 -36.05 22.40 5.43
N ALA A 311 -36.38 23.41 6.25
CA ALA A 311 -36.20 23.36 7.70
C ALA A 311 -37.00 22.23 8.37
N SER A 312 -38.12 21.80 7.76
CA SER A 312 -38.96 20.71 8.28
C SER A 312 -38.54 19.31 7.82
N LYS A 313 -37.77 19.20 6.73
CA LYS A 313 -37.47 17.92 6.05
C LYS A 313 -36.30 17.15 6.67
N MET A 314 -35.46 17.76 7.50
CA MET A 314 -34.27 17.14 8.12
C MET A 314 -33.43 16.32 7.12
N ILE A 315 -33.19 16.88 5.93
CA ILE A 315 -32.47 16.24 4.82
C ILE A 315 -31.07 15.83 5.30
N GLN A 316 -30.70 14.56 5.09
CA GLN A 316 -29.37 14.04 5.44
C GLN A 316 -28.45 13.89 4.21
N ASP A 317 -29.02 13.70 3.01
CA ASP A 317 -28.24 13.52 1.78
C ASP A 317 -27.60 14.83 1.31
N ASN A 318 -26.26 14.86 1.25
CA ASN A 318 -25.46 16.02 0.84
C ASN A 318 -25.82 16.52 -0.58
N THR A 319 -26.12 15.62 -1.52
CA THR A 319 -26.45 16.00 -2.90
C THR A 319 -27.76 16.78 -2.93
N SER A 320 -28.76 16.28 -2.22
CA SER A 320 -30.04 16.96 -2.02
C SER A 320 -29.84 18.30 -1.31
N ILE A 321 -29.05 18.35 -0.23
CA ILE A 321 -28.77 19.61 0.50
C ILE A 321 -28.25 20.68 -0.46
N ILE A 322 -27.24 20.38 -1.29
CA ILE A 322 -26.70 21.33 -2.27
C ILE A 322 -27.78 21.76 -3.28
N HIS A 323 -28.57 20.81 -3.80
CA HIS A 323 -29.69 21.12 -4.72
C HIS A 323 -30.71 22.11 -4.14
N TRP A 324 -30.93 22.05 -2.82
CA TRP A 324 -31.81 22.96 -2.09
C TRP A 324 -31.13 24.30 -1.82
N GLU A 325 -29.90 24.30 -1.31
CA GLU A 325 -29.11 25.48 -0.96
C GLU A 325 -28.89 26.40 -2.17
N VAL A 326 -28.47 25.84 -3.30
CA VAL A 326 -28.25 26.60 -4.54
C VAL A 326 -29.52 27.37 -4.93
N LYS A 327 -30.70 26.74 -4.85
CA LYS A 327 -31.98 27.41 -5.16
C LYS A 327 -32.34 28.52 -4.16
N GLN A 328 -31.76 28.51 -2.96
CA GLN A 328 -31.96 29.55 -1.96
C GLN A 328 -31.10 30.80 -2.14
N GLU A 329 -30.11 30.78 -3.05
CA GLU A 329 -29.26 31.92 -3.41
C GLU A 329 -29.97 32.95 -4.34
N GLY A 330 -31.30 33.00 -4.28
CA GLY A 330 -32.11 33.99 -5.00
C GLY A 330 -32.17 33.75 -6.51
N ILE A 331 -32.07 32.49 -6.95
CA ILE A 331 -32.07 32.12 -8.37
C ILE A 331 -33.42 32.43 -9.01
N ASN A 332 -33.39 33.20 -10.09
CA ASN A 332 -34.52 33.45 -10.96
C ASN A 332 -34.15 33.16 -12.41
N SER A 333 -35.09 32.56 -13.14
CA SER A 333 -35.01 32.31 -14.58
C SER A 333 -36.06 33.12 -15.32
N TRP A 334 -35.75 33.67 -16.48
CA TRP A 334 -36.75 34.29 -17.35
C TRP A 334 -36.44 34.04 -18.83
N LEU A 335 -37.48 34.12 -19.66
CA LEU A 335 -37.47 33.78 -21.08
C LEU A 335 -37.89 34.97 -21.96
N THR A 336 -37.86 36.19 -21.43
CA THR A 336 -38.36 37.40 -22.10
C THR A 336 -37.30 38.17 -22.89
N ASP A 337 -36.03 37.79 -22.75
CA ASP A 337 -34.90 38.49 -23.36
C ASP A 337 -34.57 37.91 -24.75
N PHE A 338 -33.90 38.71 -25.57
CA PHE A 338 -33.48 38.35 -26.90
C PHE A 338 -32.05 38.83 -27.15
N ASP A 339 -31.26 38.00 -27.83
CA ASP A 339 -29.90 38.31 -28.25
C ASP A 339 -29.87 39.38 -29.37
N GLU A 340 -28.68 39.85 -29.73
CA GLU A 340 -28.50 40.83 -30.82
C GLU A 340 -29.02 40.36 -32.19
N LYS A 341 -29.21 39.04 -32.37
CA LYS A 341 -29.73 38.42 -33.59
C LYS A 341 -31.25 38.23 -33.55
N GLY A 342 -31.90 38.59 -32.44
CA GLY A 342 -33.34 38.41 -32.23
C GLY A 342 -33.76 37.00 -31.82
N ASN A 343 -32.81 36.16 -31.37
CA ASN A 343 -33.12 34.85 -30.78
C ASN A 343 -33.44 35.01 -29.30
N ARG A 344 -34.45 34.30 -28.80
CA ARG A 344 -34.83 34.27 -27.38
C ARG A 344 -33.71 33.69 -26.53
N GLU A 345 -33.37 34.38 -25.45
CA GLU A 345 -32.39 33.94 -24.47
C GLU A 345 -33.08 33.22 -23.30
N ILE A 346 -32.41 32.17 -22.80
CA ILE A 346 -32.68 31.62 -21.47
C ILE A 346 -31.72 32.30 -20.51
N SER A 347 -32.25 33.14 -19.62
CA SER A 347 -31.45 33.97 -18.72
C SER A 347 -31.64 33.56 -17.27
N TYR A 348 -30.53 33.52 -16.53
CA TYR A 348 -30.54 33.30 -15.08
C TYR A 348 -29.88 34.47 -14.34
N SER A 349 -30.41 34.78 -13.16
CA SER A 349 -29.76 35.68 -12.19
C SER A 349 -29.52 34.97 -10.88
N ALA A 350 -28.33 35.10 -10.32
CA ALA A 350 -27.97 34.54 -9.02
C ALA A 350 -26.77 35.31 -8.44
N TYR A 351 -26.59 35.26 -7.12
CA TYR A 351 -25.42 35.82 -6.46
C TYR A 351 -24.87 34.82 -5.46
N PHE A 352 -23.65 34.33 -5.68
CA PHE A 352 -23.05 33.29 -4.85
C PHE A 352 -21.91 33.82 -3.98
N LYS A 353 -21.95 33.49 -2.69
CA LYS A 353 -20.82 33.67 -1.76
C LYS A 353 -19.94 32.43 -1.66
N GLU A 354 -20.54 31.26 -1.83
CA GLU A 354 -19.88 29.97 -1.71
C GLU A 354 -19.50 29.43 -3.10
N PRO A 355 -18.22 29.10 -3.34
CA PRO A 355 -17.74 28.56 -4.62
C PRO A 355 -18.45 27.28 -5.04
N LYS A 356 -18.70 26.38 -4.08
CA LYS A 356 -19.36 25.09 -4.30
C LYS A 356 -20.74 25.24 -4.92
N LEU A 357 -21.54 26.18 -4.39
CA LEU A 357 -22.88 26.47 -4.91
C LEU A 357 -22.83 27.11 -6.30
N TYR A 358 -21.88 28.04 -6.52
CA TYR A 358 -21.65 28.66 -7.83
C TYR A 358 -21.34 27.62 -8.90
N TYR A 359 -20.40 26.72 -8.62
CA TYR A 359 -19.95 25.72 -9.58
C TYR A 359 -21.01 24.67 -9.88
N PHE A 360 -21.77 24.24 -8.86
CA PHE A 360 -22.93 23.39 -9.05
C PHE A 360 -23.94 24.02 -10.01
N PHE A 361 -24.23 25.32 -9.85
CA PHE A 361 -25.16 26.02 -10.72
C PHE A 361 -24.61 26.21 -12.15
N GLN A 362 -23.30 26.39 -12.30
CA GLN A 362 -22.66 26.38 -13.63
C GLN A 362 -22.83 25.02 -14.32
N ASP A 363 -22.63 23.90 -13.62
CA ASP A 363 -22.87 22.55 -14.17
C ASP A 363 -24.33 22.35 -14.56
N TYR A 364 -25.26 22.90 -13.79
CA TYR A 364 -26.68 22.91 -14.14
C TYR A 364 -26.95 23.70 -15.42
N MET A 365 -26.39 24.89 -15.59
CA MET A 365 -26.53 25.68 -16.82
C MET A 365 -25.85 25.01 -18.03
N ASP A 366 -24.76 24.27 -17.82
CA ASP A 366 -24.15 23.45 -18.87
C ASP A 366 -25.11 22.34 -19.35
N TRP A 367 -25.92 21.77 -18.46
CA TRP A 367 -26.98 20.83 -18.86
C TRP A 367 -28.06 21.52 -19.71
N VAL A 368 -28.45 22.75 -19.38
CA VAL A 368 -29.37 23.54 -20.22
C VAL A 368 -28.75 23.82 -21.61
N ASP A 369 -27.46 24.16 -21.67
CA ASP A 369 -26.74 24.36 -22.94
C ASP A 369 -26.74 23.08 -23.81
N ILE A 370 -26.64 21.90 -23.18
CA ILE A 370 -26.75 20.61 -23.89
C ILE A 370 -28.16 20.47 -24.51
N GLU A 371 -29.23 20.80 -23.79
CA GLU A 371 -30.59 20.73 -24.33
C GLU A 371 -30.86 21.79 -25.41
N LEU A 372 -30.26 22.98 -25.32
CA LEU A 372 -30.26 23.97 -26.40
C LEU A 372 -29.55 23.43 -27.65
N SER A 373 -28.40 22.79 -27.48
CA SER A 373 -27.69 22.12 -28.58
C SER A 373 -28.54 21.03 -29.23
N ASN A 374 -29.22 20.20 -28.43
CA ASN A 374 -30.16 19.19 -28.88
C ASN A 374 -31.31 19.79 -29.71
N TYR A 375 -31.87 20.94 -29.28
CA TYR A 375 -32.84 21.68 -30.07
C TYR A 375 -32.28 22.13 -31.43
N HIS A 376 -31.06 22.66 -31.47
CA HIS A 376 -30.44 23.07 -32.74
C HIS A 376 -30.17 21.87 -33.66
N ILE A 377 -29.79 20.71 -33.12
CA ILE A 377 -29.68 19.47 -33.87
C ILE A 377 -31.02 19.09 -34.48
N TYR A 378 -32.09 19.04 -33.67
CA TYR A 378 -33.47 18.79 -34.13
C TYR A 378 -33.88 19.74 -35.26
N TYR A 379 -33.68 21.05 -35.08
CA TYR A 379 -34.06 22.05 -36.07
C TYR A 379 -33.25 21.89 -37.37
N SER A 380 -31.96 21.56 -37.26
CA SER A 380 -31.10 21.31 -38.42
C SER A 380 -31.54 20.09 -39.23
N ILE A 381 -32.04 19.03 -38.58
CA ILE A 381 -32.60 17.84 -39.23
C ILE A 381 -33.81 18.23 -40.08
N GLN A 382 -34.71 19.06 -39.53
CA GLN A 382 -35.91 19.49 -40.25
C GLN A 382 -35.62 20.36 -41.48
N ILE A 383 -34.63 21.27 -41.40
CA ILE A 383 -34.29 22.15 -42.52
C ILE A 383 -33.63 21.37 -43.68
N LYS A 384 -32.86 20.33 -43.36
CA LYS A 384 -32.12 19.52 -44.34
C LYS A 384 -33.01 18.57 -45.14
N ASP A 385 -34.15 18.15 -44.58
CA ASP A 385 -35.12 17.33 -45.29
C ASP A 385 -36.04 18.21 -46.17
N ASN A 386 -35.92 18.06 -47.49
CA ASN A 386 -36.70 18.82 -48.47
C ASN A 386 -38.24 18.65 -48.32
N ASN A 387 -38.71 17.54 -47.73
CA ASN A 387 -40.13 17.31 -47.48
C ASN A 387 -40.63 18.03 -46.21
N LEU A 388 -39.75 18.22 -45.23
CA LEU A 388 -40.07 18.81 -43.92
C LEU A 388 -39.76 20.31 -43.85
N LYS A 389 -38.88 20.81 -44.72
CA LYS A 389 -38.50 22.23 -44.82
C LYS A 389 -39.69 23.20 -44.96
N LYS A 390 -40.81 22.75 -45.54
CA LYS A 390 -42.05 23.55 -45.64
C LYS A 390 -42.79 23.72 -44.31
N PHE A 391 -42.49 22.85 -43.34
CA PHE A 391 -43.11 22.83 -42.02
C PHE A 391 -42.15 23.28 -40.92
N SER A 392 -40.85 23.41 -41.19
CA SER A 392 -39.84 23.80 -40.20
C SER A 392 -40.06 25.21 -39.62
N GLU A 393 -40.67 26.12 -40.39
CA GLU A 393 -41.04 27.46 -39.89
C GLU A 393 -42.05 27.39 -38.72
N TYR A 394 -42.90 26.36 -38.66
CA TYR A 394 -43.88 26.18 -37.56
C TYR A 394 -43.29 25.61 -36.26
N TYR A 395 -42.03 25.15 -36.29
CA TYR A 395 -41.35 24.53 -35.13
C TYR A 395 -40.02 25.22 -34.79
N ASN A 396 -39.79 26.41 -35.35
CA ASN A 396 -38.62 27.20 -35.03
C ASN A 396 -38.87 28.01 -33.74
N LEU A 397 -38.17 27.64 -32.66
CA LEU A 397 -38.23 28.32 -31.38
C LEU A 397 -37.41 29.62 -31.35
N ASN A 398 -36.54 29.86 -32.36
CA ASN A 398 -35.60 31.00 -32.39
C ASN A 398 -34.82 31.16 -31.07
N LEU A 399 -34.18 30.10 -30.55
CA LEU A 399 -33.41 30.15 -29.30
C LEU A 399 -31.95 30.54 -29.55
N ALA A 400 -31.35 31.25 -28.60
CA ALA A 400 -29.92 31.49 -28.55
C ALA A 400 -29.14 30.18 -28.34
N GLU A 401 -27.87 30.14 -28.77
CA GLU A 401 -27.05 28.92 -28.72
C GLU A 401 -26.66 28.49 -27.30
N LYS A 402 -26.65 29.44 -26.36
CA LYS A 402 -26.27 29.22 -24.96
C LYS A 402 -27.14 30.03 -24.02
N VAL A 403 -27.21 29.58 -22.77
CA VAL A 403 -27.77 30.30 -21.64
C VAL A 403 -27.03 31.62 -21.43
N ASN A 404 -27.77 32.70 -21.16
CA ASN A 404 -27.20 33.97 -20.75
C ASN A 404 -26.85 33.92 -19.26
N ARG A 405 -25.55 33.94 -18.97
CA ARG A 405 -24.97 33.84 -17.61
C ARG A 405 -24.51 35.20 -17.05
N GLN A 406 -24.77 36.32 -17.74
CA GLN A 406 -24.22 37.64 -17.36
C GLN A 406 -24.67 38.12 -15.97
N ALA A 407 -25.87 37.73 -15.53
CA ALA A 407 -26.41 38.07 -14.23
C ALA A 407 -26.14 37.01 -13.14
N VAL A 408 -25.27 36.02 -13.43
CA VAL A 408 -24.80 35.04 -12.46
C VAL A 408 -23.48 35.55 -11.88
N LEU A 409 -23.59 36.18 -10.72
CA LEU A 409 -22.50 36.90 -10.07
C LEU A 409 -21.94 36.11 -8.88
N TYR A 410 -20.75 36.50 -8.46
CA TYR A 410 -20.07 35.94 -7.29
C TYR A 410 -19.43 37.03 -6.44
N ASP A 411 -19.12 36.72 -5.20
CA ASP A 411 -18.35 37.60 -4.33
C ASP A 411 -16.85 37.50 -4.62
N GLU A 412 -16.31 38.46 -5.36
CA GLU A 412 -14.87 38.54 -5.71
C GLU A 412 -13.95 38.61 -4.47
N HIS A 413 -14.46 39.03 -3.31
CA HIS A 413 -13.68 39.00 -2.08
C HIS A 413 -13.57 37.59 -1.50
N SER A 414 -14.56 36.75 -1.75
CA SER A 414 -14.65 35.37 -1.27
C SER A 414 -13.91 34.40 -2.19
N PHE A 415 -14.19 34.44 -3.50
CA PHE A 415 -13.51 33.59 -4.48
C PHE A 415 -13.51 34.19 -5.89
N VAL A 416 -12.56 33.75 -6.70
CA VAL A 416 -12.51 34.03 -8.14
C VAL A 416 -12.56 32.69 -8.87
N PRO A 417 -13.67 32.36 -9.55
CA PRO A 417 -13.80 31.11 -10.26
C PRO A 417 -12.84 31.07 -11.45
N VAL A 418 -12.28 29.91 -11.70
CA VAL A 418 -11.57 29.61 -12.95
C VAL A 418 -12.42 28.63 -13.75
N ASP A 419 -12.74 29.01 -14.99
CA ASP A 419 -13.53 28.15 -15.87
C ASP A 419 -12.75 26.88 -16.22
N ASN A 420 -13.42 25.73 -16.08
CA ASN A 420 -12.94 24.41 -16.50
C ASN A 420 -11.62 23.92 -15.88
N LEU A 421 -11.12 24.60 -14.85
CA LEU A 421 -9.91 24.20 -14.15
C LEU A 421 -10.27 23.24 -13.01
N LYS A 422 -9.81 22.00 -13.12
CA LYS A 422 -9.95 20.93 -12.13
C LYS A 422 -8.74 20.02 -12.23
N PHE A 423 -8.59 19.05 -11.33
CA PHE A 423 -7.56 18.04 -11.54
C PHE A 423 -7.80 17.30 -12.86
N VAL A 424 -6.83 17.36 -13.75
CA VAL A 424 -6.85 16.64 -15.02
C VAL A 424 -5.93 15.45 -14.92
N LEU A 425 -6.49 14.28 -15.19
CA LEU A 425 -5.80 13.01 -15.12
C LEU A 425 -5.07 12.72 -16.45
N ASN A 426 -3.76 12.53 -16.40
CA ASN A 426 -3.01 12.03 -17.56
C ASN A 426 -3.28 10.53 -17.77
N GLN A 427 -4.16 10.22 -18.73
CA GLN A 427 -4.65 8.85 -19.01
C GLN A 427 -3.53 7.83 -19.26
N THR A 428 -2.45 8.22 -19.94
CA THR A 428 -1.32 7.32 -20.24
C THR A 428 -0.56 6.92 -18.97
N ARG A 429 -0.36 7.85 -18.03
CA ARG A 429 0.36 7.60 -16.77
C ARG A 429 -0.46 6.81 -15.75
N ILE A 430 -1.78 6.94 -15.78
CA ILE A 430 -2.69 6.15 -14.91
C ILE A 430 -2.71 4.68 -15.30
N LEU A 431 -2.66 4.37 -16.60
CA LEU A 431 -2.52 2.98 -17.05
C LEU A 431 -1.21 2.36 -16.53
N GLU A 432 -0.11 3.11 -16.53
CA GLU A 432 1.17 2.65 -15.94
C GLU A 432 1.07 2.44 -14.41
N LEU A 433 0.34 3.31 -13.69
CA LEU A 433 0.12 3.21 -12.24
C LEU A 433 -0.81 2.04 -11.86
N LEU A 434 -1.91 1.85 -12.60
CA LEU A 434 -2.90 0.79 -12.36
C LEU A 434 -2.40 -0.60 -12.74
N MET A 435 -1.47 -0.70 -13.70
CA MET A 435 -0.83 -1.97 -14.08
C MET A 435 0.25 -2.42 -13.08
N GLY A 436 0.62 -1.59 -12.10
CA GLY A 436 1.86 -1.71 -11.33
C GLY A 436 1.74 -1.72 -9.80
N VAL A 437 0.71 -2.35 -9.21
CA VAL A 437 0.51 -2.61 -7.75
C VAL A 437 -0.55 -1.70 -7.08
N GLY A 438 -1.30 -2.29 -6.14
CA GLY A 438 -2.46 -1.70 -5.46
C GLY A 438 -2.19 -0.32 -4.87
N LEU A 439 -3.08 0.61 -5.22
CA LEU A 439 -3.06 2.00 -4.76
C LEU A 439 -3.21 2.04 -3.23
N TYR A 440 -2.21 2.65 -2.59
CA TYR A 440 -2.09 3.09 -1.19
C TYR A 440 -2.78 2.23 -0.12
N LYS A 441 -2.00 1.41 0.59
CA LYS A 441 -2.47 0.64 1.77
C LYS A 441 -2.51 1.47 3.07
N ASP A 442 -1.66 2.49 3.18
CA ASP A 442 -1.59 3.39 4.33
C ASP A 442 -2.14 4.78 3.97
N LYS A 443 -3.14 5.25 4.72
CA LYS A 443 -3.76 6.56 4.52
C LYS A 443 -2.86 7.74 4.88
N TYR A 444 -1.83 7.52 5.70
CA TYR A 444 -0.91 8.58 6.13
C TYR A 444 0.26 8.80 5.17
N LEU A 445 0.27 8.15 4.01
CA LEU A 445 1.30 8.33 2.99
C LEU A 445 1.41 9.79 2.51
N CYS A 446 0.35 10.58 2.63
CA CYS A 446 0.36 12.01 2.34
C CYS A 446 1.44 12.77 3.10
N LEU A 447 1.75 12.41 4.36
CA LEU A 447 2.82 13.04 5.14
C LEU A 447 4.19 12.88 4.46
N ARG A 448 4.44 11.69 3.90
CA ARG A 448 5.68 11.38 3.16
C ARG A 448 5.76 12.17 1.86
N GLU A 449 4.67 12.26 1.11
CA GLU A 449 4.62 13.01 -0.16
C GLU A 449 4.75 14.52 0.06
N LEU A 450 4.10 15.07 1.09
CA LEU A 450 4.24 16.47 1.50
C LEU A 450 5.68 16.76 1.92
N TYR A 451 6.26 15.94 2.80
CA TYR A 451 7.65 16.08 3.22
C TYR A 451 8.61 16.09 2.02
N GLN A 452 8.43 15.18 1.05
CA GLN A 452 9.26 15.12 -0.15
C GLN A 452 9.14 16.37 -1.01
N ASN A 453 7.91 16.84 -1.25
CA ASN A 453 7.66 18.03 -2.05
C ASN A 453 8.24 19.29 -1.39
N SER A 454 8.04 19.45 -0.09
CA SER A 454 8.60 20.55 0.71
C SER A 454 10.13 20.48 0.79
N MET A 455 10.70 19.28 0.90
CA MET A 455 12.15 19.07 0.85
C MET A 455 12.74 19.48 -0.51
N ASP A 456 12.14 19.06 -1.62
CA ASP A 456 12.60 19.43 -2.96
C ASP A 456 12.47 20.95 -3.19
N ALA A 457 11.40 21.58 -2.69
CA ALA A 457 11.21 23.03 -2.72
C ALA A 457 12.30 23.77 -1.91
N CYS A 458 12.64 23.26 -0.72
CA CYS A 458 13.72 23.79 0.11
C CYS A 458 15.10 23.63 -0.57
N LYS A 459 15.38 22.46 -1.16
CA LYS A 459 16.63 22.22 -1.92
C LYS A 459 16.79 23.22 -3.07
N CYS A 460 15.71 23.50 -3.80
CA CYS A 460 15.70 24.51 -4.88
C CYS A 460 15.96 25.92 -4.34
N ALA A 461 15.33 26.31 -3.23
CA ALA A 461 15.54 27.61 -2.60
C ALA A 461 16.95 27.77 -1.99
N LEU A 462 17.57 26.70 -1.53
CA LEU A 462 18.97 26.71 -1.06
C LEU A 462 19.96 26.86 -2.22
N ALA A 463 19.64 26.30 -3.38
CA ALA A 463 20.49 26.35 -4.56
C ALA A 463 20.40 27.65 -5.33
N ASN A 464 19.20 28.26 -5.40
CA ASN A 464 19.04 29.59 -5.97
C ASN A 464 19.47 30.72 -5.02
N GLY A 465 19.76 30.40 -3.75
CA GLY A 465 20.24 31.36 -2.75
C GLY A 465 19.14 32.19 -2.06
N SER A 466 17.86 31.85 -2.23
CA SER A 466 16.74 32.56 -1.59
C SER A 466 16.67 32.32 -0.08
N ILE A 467 17.14 31.16 0.37
CA ILE A 467 17.21 30.82 1.80
C ILE A 467 18.60 30.32 2.19
N LYS A 468 18.94 30.46 3.46
CA LYS A 468 20.19 29.91 4.06
C LYS A 468 19.99 28.55 4.71
N GLU A 469 18.78 28.31 5.23
CA GLU A 469 18.37 27.08 5.91
C GLU A 469 16.91 26.81 5.55
N GLY A 470 16.61 25.56 5.17
CA GLY A 470 15.25 25.09 4.94
C GLY A 470 14.55 24.74 6.25
N LEU A 471 13.26 25.04 6.32
CA LEU A 471 12.37 24.66 7.42
C LEU A 471 11.12 24.02 6.83
N ILE A 472 10.79 22.84 7.34
CA ILE A 472 9.54 22.13 7.06
C ILE A 472 8.86 21.91 8.40
N GLU A 473 7.65 22.43 8.54
CA GLU A 473 6.85 22.34 9.76
C GLU A 473 5.51 21.68 9.48
N PHE A 474 5.16 20.66 10.26
CA PHE A 474 3.84 20.04 10.24
C PHE A 474 3.09 20.38 11.54
N GLY A 475 1.78 20.53 11.48
CA GLY A 475 0.96 20.70 12.68
C GLY A 475 -0.53 20.51 12.39
N ILE A 476 -1.34 20.54 13.44
CA ILE A 476 -2.80 20.54 13.32
C ILE A 476 -3.33 21.81 13.95
N GLU A 477 -4.24 22.46 13.24
CA GLU A 477 -4.99 23.60 13.74
C GLU A 477 -6.47 23.43 13.39
N GLU A 478 -7.29 24.33 13.89
CA GLU A 478 -8.72 24.35 13.63
C GLU A 478 -9.15 25.79 13.38
N ASP A 479 -9.83 26.00 12.25
CA ASP A 479 -10.44 27.28 11.88
C ASP A 479 -11.95 27.13 11.68
N ILE A 480 -12.58 28.13 11.06
CA ILE A 480 -14.03 28.12 10.80
C ILE A 480 -14.49 27.03 9.82
N ASN A 481 -13.59 26.54 8.95
CA ASN A 481 -13.86 25.48 7.99
C ASN A 481 -13.62 24.10 8.60
N GLY A 482 -12.88 24.03 9.71
CA GLY A 482 -12.73 22.85 10.54
C GLY A 482 -11.29 22.55 10.90
N ARG A 483 -11.07 21.32 11.37
CA ARG A 483 -9.74 20.84 11.79
C ARG A 483 -8.90 20.48 10.56
N TYR A 484 -7.69 21.01 10.46
CA TYR A 484 -6.80 20.76 9.32
C TYR A 484 -5.38 20.35 9.75
N LEU A 485 -4.78 19.45 8.98
CA LEU A 485 -3.33 19.22 8.99
C LEU A 485 -2.69 20.28 8.09
N TYR A 486 -1.63 20.95 8.55
CA TYR A 486 -0.81 21.80 7.69
C TYR A 486 0.60 21.26 7.49
N CYS A 487 1.16 21.59 6.33
CA CYS A 487 2.58 21.47 5.99
C CYS A 487 3.06 22.82 5.48
N LEU A 488 3.96 23.45 6.24
CA LEU A 488 4.57 24.74 5.93
C LEU A 488 6.04 24.53 5.55
N ASP A 489 6.43 25.01 4.38
CA ASP A 489 7.82 25.11 3.98
C ASP A 489 8.21 26.53 3.56
N ASN A 490 9.48 26.88 3.80
CA ASN A 490 10.08 28.11 3.31
C ASN A 490 10.81 27.92 1.96
N GLY A 491 10.35 26.96 1.15
CA GLY A 491 10.96 26.58 -0.12
C GLY A 491 10.71 27.56 -1.25
N ILE A 492 10.98 27.12 -2.49
CA ILE A 492 10.97 27.99 -3.68
C ILE A 492 9.60 28.62 -3.99
N GLY A 493 8.50 27.97 -3.58
CA GLY A 493 7.11 28.36 -3.87
C GLY A 493 6.68 28.15 -5.34
N MET A 494 5.40 28.33 -5.64
CA MET A 494 4.83 28.14 -6.98
C MET A 494 4.35 29.45 -7.60
N THR A 495 4.46 29.57 -8.92
CA THR A 495 3.80 30.63 -9.70
C THR A 495 2.43 30.13 -10.19
N LYS A 496 1.58 31.05 -10.68
CA LYS A 496 0.28 30.71 -11.29
C LYS A 496 0.43 29.64 -12.38
N GLN A 497 1.44 29.79 -13.23
CA GLN A 497 1.73 28.84 -14.30
C GLN A 497 2.10 27.46 -13.75
N ILE A 498 2.91 27.38 -12.68
CA ILE A 498 3.27 26.09 -12.08
C ILE A 498 2.03 25.36 -11.53
N ILE A 499 1.09 26.11 -10.95
CA ILE A 499 -0.15 25.55 -10.41
C ILE A 499 -1.00 24.96 -11.55
N GLU A 500 -1.26 25.73 -12.59
CA GLU A 500 -2.14 25.34 -13.70
C GLU A 500 -1.51 24.23 -14.58
N ASP A 501 -0.20 24.30 -14.84
CA ASP A 501 0.49 23.36 -15.74
C ASP A 501 0.94 22.07 -15.04
N TYR A 502 1.19 22.08 -13.72
CA TYR A 502 1.77 20.92 -13.02
C TYR A 502 1.01 20.48 -11.77
N PHE A 503 0.59 21.41 -10.89
CA PHE A 503 -0.13 21.02 -9.66
C PHE A 503 -1.47 20.36 -9.99
N LEU A 504 -2.23 20.93 -10.93
CA LEU A 504 -3.55 20.40 -11.33
C LEU A 504 -3.48 19.28 -12.37
N ASN A 505 -2.34 19.08 -13.02
CA ASN A 505 -2.15 18.04 -14.02
C ASN A 505 -1.53 16.79 -13.39
N ILE A 506 -2.38 15.91 -12.88
CA ILE A 506 -1.99 14.68 -12.21
C ILE A 506 -1.18 13.77 -13.15
N GLY A 507 -0.02 13.33 -12.66
CA GLY A 507 0.93 12.53 -13.44
C GLY A 507 1.98 13.36 -14.17
N THR A 508 1.98 14.69 -14.00
CA THR A 508 3.01 15.59 -14.53
C THR A 508 3.79 16.22 -13.37
N SER A 509 5.13 16.18 -13.44
CA SER A 509 6.00 16.76 -12.41
C SER A 509 6.72 17.98 -12.99
N TYR A 510 6.61 19.13 -12.29
CA TYR A 510 7.36 20.35 -12.62
C TYR A 510 8.86 20.08 -12.74
N TYR A 511 9.41 19.21 -11.90
CA TYR A 511 10.84 18.86 -11.87
C TYR A 511 11.32 18.10 -13.12
N LYS A 512 10.41 17.62 -13.98
CA LYS A 512 10.72 17.03 -15.29
C LYS A 512 10.50 18.00 -16.46
N SER A 513 10.01 19.20 -16.19
CA SER A 513 9.71 20.20 -17.23
C SER A 513 10.97 20.82 -17.81
N ARG A 514 10.89 21.24 -19.08
CA ARG A 514 11.95 22.03 -19.72
C ARG A 514 12.26 23.31 -18.93
N GLN A 515 11.22 23.98 -18.42
CA GLN A 515 11.34 25.22 -17.65
C GLN A 515 12.18 25.01 -16.38
N PHE A 516 11.98 23.88 -15.67
CA PHE A 516 12.79 23.56 -14.50
C PHE A 516 14.27 23.31 -14.87
N TYR A 517 14.57 22.60 -15.96
CA TYR A 517 15.95 22.39 -16.40
C TYR A 517 16.65 23.70 -16.80
N GLU A 518 15.95 24.62 -17.44
CA GLU A 518 16.46 25.96 -17.76
C GLU A 518 16.76 26.77 -16.49
N LEU A 519 15.86 26.71 -15.49
CA LEU A 519 16.06 27.37 -14.20
C LEU A 519 17.21 26.75 -13.41
N LYS A 520 17.28 25.42 -13.33
CA LYS A 520 18.36 24.67 -12.67
C LYS A 520 19.73 25.00 -13.27
N ALA A 521 19.82 25.21 -14.59
CA ALA A 521 21.06 25.59 -15.26
C ALA A 521 21.55 27.00 -14.89
N SER A 522 20.67 27.87 -14.40
CA SER A 522 21.02 29.22 -13.94
C SER A 522 21.58 29.27 -12.51
N TRP A 523 21.46 28.18 -11.76
CA TRP A 523 21.91 28.12 -10.36
C TRP A 523 23.37 27.72 -10.23
N GLU A 524 24.09 28.35 -9.30
CA GLU A 524 25.50 28.04 -9.03
C GLU A 524 25.68 26.66 -8.34
N LYS A 525 24.62 26.13 -7.72
CA LYS A 525 24.61 24.84 -7.02
C LYS A 525 23.68 23.85 -7.74
N GLY A 526 24.13 22.61 -7.91
CA GLY A 526 23.31 21.54 -8.47
C GLY A 526 22.21 21.08 -7.50
N VAL A 527 21.00 20.82 -8.03
CA VAL A 527 19.87 20.24 -7.29
C VAL A 527 19.33 19.02 -8.02
N SER A 528 19.04 17.95 -7.28
CA SER A 528 18.38 16.75 -7.78
C SER A 528 17.07 16.53 -7.00
N PRO A 529 15.91 16.90 -7.57
CA PRO A 529 14.61 16.65 -6.95
C PRO A 529 14.25 15.16 -6.92
N THR A 530 13.48 14.79 -5.92
CA THR A 530 13.03 13.43 -5.61
C THR A 530 11.66 13.14 -6.20
N SER A 531 10.80 14.15 -6.30
CA SER A 531 9.41 14.02 -6.75
C SER A 531 9.30 13.86 -8.27
N GLN A 532 9.09 12.62 -8.72
CA GLN A 532 9.13 12.25 -10.14
C GLN A 532 7.77 12.01 -10.80
N PHE A 533 6.72 11.74 -10.03
CA PHE A 533 5.45 11.21 -10.56
C PHE A 533 4.34 12.25 -10.65
N GLY A 534 4.31 13.28 -9.81
CA GLY A 534 3.26 14.31 -9.84
C GLY A 534 1.88 13.80 -9.43
N ILE A 535 1.83 12.82 -8.51
CA ILE A 535 0.58 12.23 -7.99
C ILE A 535 0.41 12.42 -6.47
N GLY A 536 1.44 12.91 -5.78
CA GLY A 536 1.51 12.91 -4.31
C GLY A 536 0.40 13.73 -3.66
N ILE A 537 -0.05 14.82 -4.29
CA ILE A 537 -1.12 15.67 -3.73
C ILE A 537 -2.46 14.92 -3.59
N LEU A 538 -2.74 13.93 -4.46
CA LEU A 538 -3.98 13.14 -4.37
C LEU A 538 -4.03 12.27 -3.11
N SER A 539 -2.88 11.87 -2.57
CA SER A 539 -2.85 11.11 -1.32
C SER A 539 -3.38 11.92 -0.13
N CYS A 540 -3.40 13.26 -0.22
CA CYS A 540 -3.98 14.12 0.82
C CYS A 540 -5.51 13.92 0.92
N PHE A 541 -6.17 13.60 -0.20
CA PHE A 541 -7.61 13.28 -0.20
C PHE A 541 -7.96 11.93 0.46
N MET A 542 -6.96 11.16 0.93
CA MET A 542 -7.20 9.97 1.75
C MET A 542 -7.53 10.29 3.22
N ILE A 543 -7.19 11.50 3.68
CA ILE A 543 -7.39 11.94 5.08
C ILE A 543 -8.21 13.22 5.20
N GLY A 544 -8.49 13.90 4.10
CA GLY A 544 -9.26 15.14 4.07
C GLY A 544 -10.03 15.33 2.77
N ASP A 545 -11.08 16.13 2.81
CA ASP A 545 -11.95 16.34 1.65
C ASP A 545 -11.57 17.60 0.86
N GLU A 546 -10.86 18.53 1.50
CA GLU A 546 -10.51 19.83 0.94
C GLU A 546 -9.03 20.14 1.17
N ILE A 547 -8.39 20.75 0.17
CA ILE A 547 -7.00 21.21 0.25
C ILE A 547 -6.96 22.70 -0.06
N GLU A 548 -6.40 23.47 0.85
CA GLU A 548 -6.08 24.88 0.65
C GLU A 548 -4.57 25.06 0.55
N VAL A 549 -4.14 25.83 -0.43
CA VAL A 549 -2.72 26.09 -0.68
C VAL A 549 -2.48 27.58 -0.75
N ILE A 550 -1.51 28.04 0.03
CA ILE A 550 -0.99 29.40 0.00
C ILE A 550 0.48 29.31 -0.38
N THR A 551 0.88 30.01 -1.44
CA THR A 551 2.24 29.88 -1.96
C THR A 551 2.76 31.21 -2.51
N LYS A 552 4.07 31.40 -2.38
CA LYS A 552 4.76 32.58 -2.89
C LYS A 552 6.12 32.20 -3.45
N ASN A 553 6.30 32.46 -4.74
CA ASN A 553 7.53 32.11 -5.44
C ASN A 553 8.67 33.11 -5.14
N SER A 554 9.90 32.60 -5.01
CA SER A 554 11.11 33.40 -4.75
C SER A 554 11.81 33.92 -6.02
N GLY A 555 11.47 33.39 -7.19
CA GLY A 555 12.19 33.61 -8.46
C GLY A 555 11.87 34.91 -9.18
N GLU A 556 10.75 35.58 -8.88
CA GLU A 556 10.41 36.87 -9.49
C GLU A 556 10.28 37.95 -8.40
N ASN A 557 11.08 39.02 -8.52
CA ASN A 557 10.95 40.18 -7.63
C ASN A 557 9.53 40.75 -7.71
N GLY A 558 8.76 40.57 -6.63
CA GLY A 558 7.37 41.02 -6.55
C GLY A 558 6.32 40.02 -7.03
N SER A 559 6.63 38.72 -7.15
CA SER A 559 5.59 37.70 -7.39
C SER A 559 4.47 37.83 -6.36
N PRO A 560 3.19 37.86 -6.81
CA PRO A 560 2.06 37.93 -5.90
C PRO A 560 2.00 36.63 -5.09
N LEU A 561 1.55 36.75 -3.84
CA LEU A 561 1.14 35.59 -3.05
C LEU A 561 -0.15 35.04 -3.67
N ILE A 562 -0.18 33.74 -3.90
CA ILE A 562 -1.31 33.05 -4.52
C ILE A 562 -1.95 32.15 -3.45
N SER A 563 -3.26 32.23 -3.30
CA SER A 563 -4.04 31.30 -2.49
C SER A 563 -5.16 30.71 -3.33
N PHE A 564 -5.33 29.40 -3.21
CA PHE A 564 -6.36 28.65 -3.91
C PHE A 564 -6.82 27.47 -3.06
N LYS A 565 -8.02 26.98 -3.36
CA LYS A 565 -8.61 25.84 -2.67
C LYS A 565 -9.18 24.85 -3.69
N VAL A 566 -9.14 23.57 -3.33
CA VAL A 566 -9.68 22.46 -4.13
C VAL A 566 -10.53 21.57 -3.23
N ASP A 567 -11.82 21.49 -3.54
CA ASP A 567 -12.84 20.85 -2.69
C ASP A 567 -13.00 19.34 -3.01
N GLY A 568 -11.94 18.67 -3.45
CA GLY A 568 -11.95 17.24 -3.79
C GLY A 568 -11.23 16.92 -5.11
N PRO A 569 -10.92 15.63 -5.37
CA PRO A 569 -10.14 15.23 -6.54
C PRO A 569 -10.87 15.38 -7.89
N HIS A 570 -12.20 15.53 -7.87
CA HIS A 570 -13.03 15.72 -9.06
C HIS A 570 -13.70 17.10 -9.12
N GLU A 571 -13.48 17.91 -8.08
CA GLU A 571 -14.12 19.22 -7.94
C GLU A 571 -13.32 20.32 -8.64
N LYS A 572 -13.98 21.46 -8.82
CA LYS A 572 -13.44 22.62 -9.53
C LYS A 572 -12.53 23.44 -8.61
N PHE A 573 -11.50 24.03 -9.22
CA PHE A 573 -10.49 24.86 -8.57
C PHE A 573 -10.90 26.33 -8.57
N TYR A 574 -10.62 27.05 -7.49
CA TYR A 574 -10.80 28.51 -7.43
C TYR A 574 -9.69 29.21 -6.65
N TYR A 575 -9.40 30.45 -7.05
CA TYR A 575 -8.51 31.34 -6.31
C TYR A 575 -9.31 32.03 -5.19
N LYS A 576 -8.65 32.30 -4.06
CA LYS A 576 -9.22 33.08 -2.96
C LYS A 576 -8.20 34.07 -2.40
N ASN A 577 -8.67 35.01 -1.59
CA ASN A 577 -7.78 35.85 -0.80
C ASN A 577 -7.21 35.02 0.36
N ALA A 578 -5.89 35.07 0.54
CA ALA A 578 -5.25 34.49 1.72
C ALA A 578 -5.59 35.33 2.96
N GLU A 579 -5.74 34.66 4.10
CA GLU A 579 -5.85 35.32 5.39
C GLU A 579 -4.52 36.01 5.77
N GLU A 580 -4.58 37.11 6.53
CA GLU A 580 -3.37 37.84 6.91
C GLU A 580 -2.40 36.97 7.72
N ILE A 581 -2.91 36.07 8.56
CA ILE A 581 -2.10 35.13 9.36
C ILE A 581 -1.35 34.15 8.43
N ASP A 582 -2.02 33.60 7.42
CA ASP A 582 -1.38 32.70 6.45
C ASP A 582 -0.31 33.41 5.61
N LYS A 583 -0.55 34.69 5.26
CA LYS A 583 0.45 35.53 4.57
C LYS A 583 1.69 35.75 5.43
N GLU A 584 1.51 36.00 6.73
CA GLU A 584 2.61 36.17 7.67
C GLU A 584 3.42 34.88 7.84
N LEU A 585 2.76 33.72 7.90
CA LEU A 585 3.42 32.41 8.01
C LEU A 585 4.29 32.07 6.79
N VAL A 586 3.79 32.28 5.56
CA VAL A 586 4.56 32.04 4.33
C VAL A 586 5.68 33.07 4.15
N GLY A 587 5.45 34.32 4.55
CA GLY A 587 6.47 35.37 4.57
C GLY A 587 7.02 35.76 3.18
N GLN A 588 8.32 35.54 2.96
CA GLN A 588 9.00 35.98 1.73
C GLN A 588 8.80 35.00 0.57
N ASN A 589 8.88 33.70 0.83
CA ASN A 589 8.72 32.62 -0.13
C ASN A 589 8.42 31.32 0.61
N GLY A 590 7.73 30.41 -0.07
CA GLY A 590 7.35 29.12 0.52
C GLY A 590 5.98 28.66 0.09
N THR A 591 5.53 27.57 0.73
CA THR A 591 4.20 27.01 0.53
C THR A 591 3.63 26.55 1.87
N LEU A 592 2.40 26.94 2.15
CA LEU A 592 1.54 26.41 3.21
C LEU A 592 0.44 25.59 2.55
N ILE A 593 0.39 24.30 2.86
CA ILE A 593 -0.70 23.41 2.44
C ILE A 593 -1.52 23.09 3.68
N LYS A 594 -2.83 23.33 3.65
CA LYS A 594 -3.81 22.93 4.65
C LYS A 594 -4.70 21.83 4.08
N ILE A 595 -4.90 20.76 4.84
CA ILE A 595 -5.73 19.60 4.47
C ILE A 595 -6.81 19.48 5.55
N TYR A 596 -8.05 19.79 5.19
CA TYR A 596 -9.19 19.74 6.11
C TYR A 596 -9.59 18.29 6.34
N LEU A 597 -9.39 17.81 7.57
CA LEU A 597 -9.42 16.39 7.92
C LEU A 597 -10.86 15.86 7.99
N SER A 598 -11.16 14.82 7.22
CA SER A 598 -12.44 14.12 7.26
C SER A 598 -12.47 13.02 8.34
N VAL A 599 -11.29 12.59 8.81
CA VAL A 599 -11.11 11.58 9.85
C VAL A 599 -10.33 12.16 11.02
N GLN A 600 -10.84 12.01 12.25
CA GLN A 600 -10.24 12.62 13.45
C GLN A 600 -9.09 11.81 14.08
N GLU A 601 -8.64 10.72 13.47
CA GLU A 601 -7.65 9.82 14.09
C GLU A 601 -6.28 10.47 14.32
N LEU A 602 -5.80 11.29 13.37
CA LEU A 602 -4.48 11.95 13.46
C LEU A 602 -4.49 13.01 14.57
N ASN A 603 -3.43 13.09 15.39
CA ASN A 603 -3.32 14.07 16.46
C ASN A 603 -1.93 14.73 16.54
N ASP A 604 -1.87 15.85 17.25
CA ASP A 604 -0.68 16.64 17.56
C ASP A 604 -0.47 16.76 19.08
N GLU A 605 -1.05 15.83 19.85
CA GLU A 605 -1.06 15.90 21.31
C GLU A 605 0.37 15.97 21.86
N HIS A 606 0.63 16.94 22.75
CA HIS A 606 1.91 16.99 23.44
C HIS A 606 2.02 15.83 24.44
N VAL A 607 2.83 14.85 24.07
CA VAL A 607 3.17 13.72 24.93
C VAL A 607 4.50 14.00 25.63
N GLU A 608 4.48 14.09 26.95
CA GLU A 608 5.71 14.19 27.74
C GLU A 608 6.62 13.00 27.45
N GLU A 609 7.91 13.30 27.21
CA GLU A 609 8.94 12.30 26.93
C GLU A 609 8.60 11.37 25.75
N MET A 610 8.01 11.93 24.70
CA MET A 610 7.62 11.24 23.47
C MET A 610 8.70 10.30 22.92
N ASP A 611 9.95 10.76 22.87
CA ASP A 611 11.09 9.97 22.38
C ASP A 611 11.33 8.70 23.22
N ASN A 612 11.10 8.76 24.54
CA ASN A 612 11.25 7.61 25.43
C ASN A 612 10.19 6.57 25.12
N LYS A 613 8.95 7.02 24.99
CA LYS A 613 7.83 6.14 24.65
C LYS A 613 8.06 5.49 23.29
N LEU A 614 8.45 6.25 22.27
CA LEU A 614 8.70 5.71 20.92
C LEU A 614 9.83 4.66 20.87
N ILE A 615 10.86 4.79 21.72
CA ILE A 615 11.99 3.84 21.74
C ILE A 615 11.67 2.57 22.53
N PHE A 616 10.94 2.68 23.63
CA PHE A 616 10.64 1.53 24.50
C PHE A 616 9.30 0.85 24.17
N PHE A 617 8.54 1.40 23.22
CA PHE A 617 7.29 0.82 22.74
C PHE A 617 7.53 -0.34 21.76
N ASP A 618 6.96 -1.50 22.06
CA ASP A 618 6.80 -2.63 21.14
C ASP A 618 5.30 -2.82 20.91
N GLY A 619 4.86 -2.75 19.64
CA GLY A 619 3.45 -2.84 19.23
C GLY A 619 2.78 -4.19 19.51
N SER A 620 3.39 -5.05 20.33
CA SER A 620 2.91 -6.36 20.77
C SER A 620 2.06 -6.33 22.05
N THR A 621 1.84 -5.15 22.64
CA THR A 621 1.14 -4.95 23.93
C THR A 621 -0.39 -5.19 23.91
N ASP A 622 -0.95 -5.66 22.80
CA ASP A 622 -2.39 -5.88 22.61
C ASP A 622 -2.97 -7.12 23.36
N ARG A 623 -2.22 -7.73 24.30
CA ARG A 623 -2.62 -9.00 24.95
C ARG A 623 -3.02 -8.93 26.42
N ARG A 624 -3.05 -7.75 27.05
CA ARG A 624 -3.58 -7.62 28.42
C ARG A 624 -4.52 -6.43 28.47
N GLY A 625 -5.81 -6.71 28.69
CA GLY A 625 -6.88 -5.72 28.79
C GLY A 625 -6.76 -4.84 30.02
N ASP A 626 -5.72 -4.01 30.05
CA ASP A 626 -5.60 -2.88 30.96
C ASP A 626 -6.03 -1.59 30.23
N ASN A 627 -6.49 -0.59 30.98
CA ASN A 627 -7.15 0.62 30.48
C ASN A 627 -6.25 1.59 29.66
N SER A 628 -5.17 1.13 29.03
CA SER A 628 -4.14 1.95 28.36
C SER A 628 -4.24 1.99 26.83
N THR A 629 -5.32 1.46 26.22
CA THR A 629 -5.53 1.46 24.77
C THR A 629 -5.55 2.89 24.19
N THR A 630 -6.06 3.85 24.97
CA THR A 630 -6.18 5.26 24.56
C THR A 630 -4.82 5.95 24.43
N SER A 631 -3.87 5.71 25.35
CA SER A 631 -2.54 6.34 25.29
C SER A 631 -1.66 5.80 24.15
N ILE A 632 -1.86 4.54 23.78
CA ILE A 632 -1.15 3.91 22.67
C ILE A 632 -1.61 4.49 21.34
N GLN A 633 -2.93 4.56 21.14
CA GLN A 633 -3.52 5.16 19.94
C GLN A 633 -3.15 6.64 19.79
N THR A 634 -3.08 7.39 20.90
CA THR A 634 -2.55 8.76 20.89
C THR A 634 -1.15 8.82 20.29
N ILE A 635 -0.22 7.99 20.77
CA ILE A 635 1.18 7.98 20.29
C ILE A 635 1.23 7.50 18.84
N GLU A 636 0.58 6.40 18.50
CA GLU A 636 0.62 5.82 17.15
C GLU A 636 0.04 6.77 16.09
N ASN A 637 -1.01 7.53 16.44
CA ASN A 637 -1.64 8.50 15.55
C ASN A 637 -1.06 9.91 15.66
N ASN A 638 -0.05 10.13 16.49
CA ASN A 638 0.61 11.42 16.60
C ASN A 638 1.44 11.72 15.34
N ILE A 639 1.36 12.92 14.81
CA ILE A 639 2.10 13.33 13.60
C ILE A 639 3.61 13.17 13.77
N TYR A 640 4.14 13.51 14.95
CA TYR A 640 5.57 13.34 15.23
C TYR A 640 5.97 11.88 15.12
N SER A 641 5.18 10.95 15.67
CA SER A 641 5.45 9.50 15.55
C SER A 641 5.46 9.05 14.09
N LYS A 642 4.46 9.47 13.30
CA LYS A 642 4.38 9.10 11.89
C LYS A 642 5.64 9.55 11.14
N LEU A 643 6.02 10.82 11.28
CA LEU A 643 7.22 11.36 10.63
C LEU A 643 8.52 10.74 11.18
N PHE A 644 8.59 10.47 12.49
CA PHE A 644 9.72 9.82 13.15
C PHE A 644 10.02 8.45 12.54
N HIS A 645 9.00 7.65 12.25
CA HIS A 645 9.14 6.34 11.60
C HIS A 645 9.32 6.41 10.08
N MET A 646 9.07 7.55 9.44
CA MET A 646 9.27 7.73 7.99
C MET A 646 10.66 8.27 7.63
N ILE A 647 11.30 9.04 8.53
CA ILE A 647 12.53 9.79 8.24
C ILE A 647 13.72 9.19 9.00
N ASN A 648 14.69 8.67 8.23
CA ASN A 648 15.95 8.13 8.72
C ASN A 648 16.95 9.25 9.10
N ASN A 649 17.07 10.25 8.22
CA ASN A 649 17.90 11.42 8.46
C ASN A 649 17.38 12.62 7.69
N THR A 650 17.57 13.81 8.26
CA THR A 650 17.22 15.06 7.58
C THR A 650 18.32 15.46 6.58
N PRO A 651 17.97 16.06 5.42
CA PRO A 651 18.96 16.58 4.49
C PRO A 651 19.75 17.74 5.12
N GLN A 652 20.99 17.92 4.66
CA GLN A 652 21.85 18.97 5.19
C GLN A 652 21.23 20.37 4.99
N ASN A 653 21.25 21.18 6.06
CA ASN A 653 20.66 22.52 6.13
C ASN A 653 19.13 22.58 5.94
N ILE A 654 18.41 21.47 6.18
CA ILE A 654 16.95 21.45 6.20
C ILE A 654 16.49 20.88 7.55
N LYS A 655 15.73 21.67 8.32
CA LYS A 655 15.14 21.24 9.58
C LYS A 655 13.69 20.80 9.36
N VAL A 656 13.31 19.70 10.00
CA VAL A 656 11.94 19.16 9.97
C VAL A 656 11.41 19.14 11.39
N ALA A 657 10.22 19.70 11.61
CA ALA A 657 9.61 19.76 12.93
C ALA A 657 8.10 19.52 12.88
N THR A 658 7.56 19.13 14.03
CA THR A 658 6.11 19.13 14.28
C THR A 658 5.77 20.14 15.36
N ARG A 659 4.75 20.96 15.11
CA ARG A 659 4.10 21.77 16.14
C ARG A 659 3.10 20.91 16.88
N LEU A 660 3.23 20.86 18.21
CA LEU A 660 2.38 20.10 19.10
C LEU A 660 1.30 20.99 19.74
N SER A 661 0.29 20.38 20.34
CA SER A 661 -0.89 21.07 20.91
C SER A 661 -0.59 22.09 22.01
N ASN A 662 0.62 22.06 22.59
CA ASN A 662 1.11 23.07 23.54
C ASN A 662 1.94 24.19 22.88
N ASN A 663 1.89 24.32 21.56
CA ASN A 663 2.67 25.22 20.71
C ASN A 663 4.20 25.00 20.74
N SER A 664 4.68 23.89 21.30
CA SER A 664 6.10 23.54 21.21
C SER A 664 6.45 22.93 19.85
N LEU A 665 7.68 23.17 19.39
CA LEU A 665 8.24 22.56 18.19
C LEU A 665 9.10 21.35 18.58
N LYS A 666 8.76 20.18 18.04
CA LYS A 666 9.57 18.96 18.17
C LYS A 666 10.27 18.66 16.85
N TYR A 667 11.60 18.75 16.85
CA TYR A 667 12.41 18.46 15.67
C TYR A 667 12.59 16.95 15.48
N ILE A 668 12.55 16.52 14.22
CA ILE A 668 12.92 15.16 13.82
C ILE A 668 14.43 14.99 14.05
N VAL A 669 14.79 13.97 14.83
CA VAL A 669 16.19 13.62 15.11
C VAL A 669 16.64 12.56 14.11
N ASP A 670 17.91 12.51 13.74
CA ASP A 670 18.43 11.46 12.86
C ASP A 670 18.50 10.09 13.59
N ASN A 671 18.36 8.99 12.86
CA ASN A 671 18.26 7.63 13.42
C ASN A 671 19.57 7.12 14.04
N TYR A 672 20.71 7.71 13.67
CA TYR A 672 22.04 7.38 14.21
C TYR A 672 22.44 8.20 15.45
N GLU A 673 21.58 9.12 15.90
CA GLU A 673 21.83 9.90 17.12
C GLU A 673 21.71 9.03 18.38
N PRO A 674 22.63 9.17 19.35
CA PRO A 674 22.52 8.54 20.66
C PRO A 674 21.22 8.91 21.38
N PHE A 675 20.56 7.93 21.98
CA PHE A 675 19.44 8.18 22.86
C PHE A 675 19.92 8.48 24.28
N ASP A 676 19.87 9.75 24.66
CA ASP A 676 20.47 10.26 25.90
C ASP A 676 19.74 9.80 27.17
N LEU A 677 20.20 8.69 27.75
CA LEU A 677 19.66 8.12 29.00
C LEU A 677 19.86 9.03 30.21
N THR A 678 20.74 10.03 30.16
CA THR A 678 20.95 10.94 31.30
C THR A 678 19.69 11.74 31.61
N LYS A 679 18.83 11.97 30.60
CA LYS A 679 17.56 12.69 30.69
C LYS A 679 16.42 11.91 31.34
N ILE A 680 16.59 10.61 31.58
CA ILE A 680 15.54 9.71 32.11
C ILE A 680 15.91 9.28 33.52
N THR A 681 14.99 9.33 34.49
CA THR A 681 15.29 8.84 35.85
C THR A 681 15.41 7.31 35.86
N LYS A 682 16.12 6.74 36.85
CA LYS A 682 16.32 5.29 36.96
C LYS A 682 15.00 4.54 37.19
N GLU A 683 14.12 5.10 38.01
CA GLU A 683 12.77 4.58 38.27
C GLU A 683 11.96 4.53 36.97
N LYS A 684 11.96 5.63 36.21
CA LYS A 684 11.23 5.72 34.95
C LYS A 684 11.79 4.77 33.88
N LEU A 685 13.10 4.64 33.79
CA LEU A 685 13.75 3.69 32.88
C LEU A 685 13.32 2.24 33.18
N LEU A 686 13.21 1.86 34.46
CA LEU A 686 12.74 0.55 34.88
C LEU A 686 11.25 0.33 34.58
N ASP A 687 10.43 1.37 34.71
CA ASP A 687 9.01 1.32 34.37
C ASP A 687 8.77 1.19 32.86
N GLU A 688 9.43 2.00 32.04
CA GLU A 688 9.31 1.97 30.56
C GLU A 688 9.83 0.65 29.97
N THR A 689 10.79 0.00 30.63
CA THR A 689 11.37 -1.28 30.16
C THR A 689 10.70 -2.52 30.76
N ARG A 690 9.73 -2.35 31.67
CA ARG A 690 9.27 -3.39 32.61
C ARG A 690 8.78 -4.68 31.96
N GLU A 691 8.02 -4.60 30.87
CA GLU A 691 7.31 -5.75 30.29
C GLU A 691 8.01 -6.38 29.06
N ASN A 692 8.86 -5.63 28.35
CA ASN A 692 9.30 -6.02 26.99
C ASN A 692 10.80 -6.33 26.87
N PHE A 693 11.58 -6.16 27.94
CA PHE A 693 13.03 -6.32 27.91
C PHE A 693 13.54 -7.29 28.98
N SER A 694 14.64 -8.00 28.70
CA SER A 694 15.29 -8.90 29.67
C SER A 694 15.89 -8.11 30.83
N GLU A 695 15.91 -8.70 32.03
CA GLU A 695 16.55 -8.06 33.21
C GLU A 695 18.02 -7.70 32.94
N GLU A 696 18.74 -8.54 32.20
CA GLU A 696 20.13 -8.27 31.79
C GLU A 696 20.23 -6.97 30.95
N TYR A 697 19.30 -6.75 30.03
CA TYR A 697 19.29 -5.52 29.22
C TYR A 697 18.92 -4.29 30.05
N LYS A 698 17.99 -4.42 31.01
CA LYS A 698 17.64 -3.34 31.94
C LYS A 698 18.83 -2.92 32.79
N GLU A 699 19.53 -3.90 33.37
CA GLU A 699 20.77 -3.67 34.13
C GLU A 699 21.83 -3.00 33.26
N SER A 700 21.94 -3.40 31.99
CA SER A 700 22.85 -2.80 31.03
C SER A 700 22.54 -1.32 30.79
N LEU A 701 21.27 -0.97 30.55
CA LEU A 701 20.84 0.42 30.34
C LEU A 701 21.10 1.29 31.58
N ILE A 702 20.85 0.76 32.78
CA ILE A 702 21.18 1.45 34.04
C ILE A 702 22.68 1.69 34.15
N CYS A 703 23.48 0.67 33.83
CA CYS A 703 24.94 0.79 33.87
C CYS A 703 25.45 1.82 32.86
N ILE A 704 24.90 1.86 31.65
CA ILE A 704 25.22 2.87 30.63
C ILE A 704 24.85 4.26 31.14
N LYS A 705 23.65 4.42 31.71
CA LYS A 705 23.19 5.70 32.28
C LYS A 705 24.16 6.21 33.36
N ASP A 706 24.53 5.35 34.31
CA ASP A 706 25.41 5.70 35.43
C ASP A 706 26.86 6.01 34.98
N ASN A 707 27.22 5.64 33.75
CA ASN A 707 28.56 5.80 33.17
C ASN A 707 28.55 6.55 31.82
N TRP A 708 27.54 7.39 31.56
CA TRP A 708 27.30 8.01 30.25
C TRP A 708 28.51 8.79 29.71
N ASP A 709 29.20 9.52 30.59
CA ASP A 709 30.40 10.29 30.29
C ASP A 709 31.60 9.44 29.83
N LYS A 710 31.53 8.12 30.08
CA LYS A 710 32.55 7.15 29.68
C LYS A 710 32.33 6.54 28.30
N PHE A 711 31.24 6.89 27.62
CA PHE A 711 30.94 6.48 26.25
C PHE A 711 31.00 7.68 25.31
N LYS A 712 31.91 7.66 24.35
CA LYS A 712 32.01 8.70 23.31
C LYS A 712 31.45 8.16 21.99
N SER A 713 30.37 8.76 21.51
CA SER A 713 29.83 8.47 20.17
C SER A 713 30.59 9.25 19.10
N GLN A 714 30.92 8.59 17.99
CA GLN A 714 31.51 9.19 16.80
C GLN A 714 30.78 8.68 15.56
N VAL A 715 30.27 9.59 14.73
CA VAL A 715 29.62 9.22 13.46
C VAL A 715 30.67 9.07 12.37
N VAL A 716 30.70 7.90 11.72
CA VAL A 716 31.56 7.63 10.56
C VAL A 716 30.70 7.69 9.30
N LYS A 717 31.00 8.66 8.43
CA LYS A 717 30.31 8.84 7.15
C LYS A 717 31.29 8.72 5.96
N VAL A 718 30.85 8.01 4.93
CA VAL A 718 31.46 8.01 3.60
C VAL A 718 30.40 8.37 2.56
N SER A 719 30.80 9.02 1.49
CA SER A 719 29.87 9.44 0.44
C SER A 719 30.57 9.43 -0.91
N SER A 720 29.81 9.08 -1.93
CA SER A 720 30.19 9.13 -3.34
C SER A 720 29.32 10.18 -4.06
N LYS A 721 29.16 10.07 -5.39
CA LYS A 721 28.27 10.97 -6.14
C LYS A 721 26.80 10.71 -5.80
N ASN A 722 26.42 9.43 -5.63
CA ASN A 722 25.01 9.04 -5.54
C ASN A 722 24.57 8.47 -4.19
N ILE A 723 25.51 8.00 -3.37
CA ILE A 723 25.24 7.23 -2.17
C ILE A 723 26.03 7.80 -1.00
N SER A 724 25.42 7.85 0.18
CA SER A 724 26.11 8.06 1.44
C SER A 724 25.84 6.91 2.42
N LEU A 725 26.90 6.46 3.08
CA LEU A 725 26.84 5.45 4.14
C LEU A 725 27.19 6.10 5.47
N THR A 726 26.38 5.83 6.48
CA THR A 726 26.55 6.41 7.83
C THR A 726 26.36 5.35 8.89
N THR A 727 27.28 5.28 9.85
CA THR A 727 27.15 4.44 11.05
C THR A 727 27.85 5.10 12.24
N PRO A 728 27.26 5.07 13.45
CA PRO A 728 27.90 5.54 14.67
C PRO A 728 28.78 4.44 15.29
N ILE A 729 29.94 4.81 15.80
CA ILE A 729 30.80 3.95 16.64
C ILE A 729 30.84 4.50 18.06
N ILE A 730 30.85 3.61 19.05
CA ILE A 730 30.96 3.96 20.47
C ILE A 730 32.35 3.62 20.96
N LEU A 731 33.05 4.62 21.53
CA LEU A 731 34.41 4.53 22.01
C LEU A 731 34.45 4.70 23.54
N PRO A 732 34.89 3.68 24.32
CA PRO A 732 34.88 3.72 25.78
C PRO A 732 36.12 4.41 26.35
N THR A 733 35.95 5.42 27.20
CA THR A 733 37.07 6.15 27.83
C THR A 733 37.56 5.50 29.13
N SER A 734 37.16 4.26 29.42
CA SER A 734 37.51 3.49 30.61
C SER A 734 37.61 2.01 30.30
N ASP A 735 38.56 1.32 30.92
CA ASP A 735 38.81 -0.12 30.80
C ASP A 735 38.01 -0.98 31.79
N LYS A 736 37.12 -0.37 32.58
CA LYS A 736 36.28 -1.10 33.53
C LYS A 736 35.28 -1.99 32.81
N ASN A 737 35.14 -3.24 33.28
CA ASN A 737 34.19 -4.21 32.74
C ASN A 737 32.74 -3.69 32.70
N GLU A 738 32.33 -2.84 33.65
CA GLU A 738 31.01 -2.19 33.67
C GLU A 738 30.74 -1.32 32.44
N VAL A 739 31.77 -0.69 31.86
CA VAL A 739 31.65 0.10 30.62
C VAL A 739 31.77 -0.82 29.41
N LEU A 740 32.81 -1.66 29.39
CA LEU A 740 33.17 -2.46 28.23
C LEU A 740 32.13 -3.55 27.88
N ASN A 741 31.54 -4.19 28.88
CA ASN A 741 30.53 -5.23 28.64
C ASN A 741 29.20 -4.65 28.11
N ASN A 742 28.98 -3.34 28.25
CA ASN A 742 27.72 -2.68 27.92
C ASN A 742 27.74 -1.91 26.59
N LEU A 743 28.84 -1.96 25.81
CA LEU A 743 28.95 -1.30 24.50
C LEU A 743 27.80 -1.70 23.55
N TYR A 744 27.45 -2.99 23.53
CA TYR A 744 26.37 -3.53 22.67
C TYR A 744 24.96 -3.07 23.03
N SER A 745 24.78 -2.67 24.29
CA SER A 745 23.50 -2.22 24.82
C SER A 745 23.33 -0.70 24.70
N PHE A 746 24.33 0.01 24.16
CA PHE A 746 24.30 1.46 24.02
C PHE A 746 23.12 1.89 23.12
N PRO A 747 22.22 2.76 23.60
CA PRO A 747 20.95 2.99 22.92
C PRO A 747 21.04 4.04 21.81
N PHE A 748 20.43 3.71 20.67
CA PHE A 748 20.15 4.61 19.55
C PHE A 748 18.65 4.59 19.26
N PHE A 749 18.12 5.59 18.55
CA PHE A 749 16.69 5.68 18.25
C PHE A 749 16.12 4.49 17.46
N LYS A 750 16.93 3.84 16.61
CA LYS A 750 16.68 2.54 15.96
C LYS A 750 15.24 2.36 15.40
N ARG A 751 14.84 3.21 14.47
CA ARG A 751 13.45 3.33 13.98
C ARG A 751 13.06 2.37 12.85
N GLY A 752 13.92 1.41 12.51
CA GLY A 752 13.78 0.54 11.33
C GLY A 752 14.45 1.12 10.07
N GLY A 753 14.57 0.30 9.01
CA GLY A 753 15.05 0.72 7.69
C GLY A 753 16.57 0.89 7.52
N LEU A 754 17.23 -0.10 6.91
CA LEU A 754 18.64 0.01 6.48
C LEU A 754 18.83 1.04 5.37
N VAL A 755 17.85 1.13 4.48
CA VAL A 755 17.94 1.86 3.22
C VAL A 755 17.02 3.08 3.27
N SER A 756 17.53 4.21 2.80
CA SER A 756 16.74 5.41 2.59
C SER A 756 17.02 6.05 1.24
N VAL A 757 16.05 6.81 0.72
CA VAL A 757 16.21 7.69 -0.44
C VAL A 757 15.91 9.11 0.02
N ASP A 758 16.89 10.01 -0.11
CA ASP A 758 16.86 11.37 0.47
C ASP A 758 16.45 11.40 1.95
N GLY A 759 16.93 10.42 2.72
CA GLY A 759 16.66 10.31 4.14
C GLY A 759 15.31 9.70 4.51
N ILE A 760 14.50 9.29 3.54
CA ILE A 760 13.21 8.62 3.80
C ILE A 760 13.38 7.12 3.77
N ILE A 761 12.85 6.44 4.79
CA ILE A 761 12.98 4.99 4.99
C ILE A 761 12.29 4.22 3.86
N ILE A 762 12.96 3.16 3.39
CA ILE A 762 12.44 2.13 2.50
C ILE A 762 12.34 0.83 3.29
N ASP A 763 11.15 0.25 3.35
CA ASP A 763 10.87 -0.96 4.15
C ASP A 763 11.31 -2.23 3.43
N ASP A 764 10.94 -2.40 2.15
CA ASP A 764 11.36 -3.55 1.35
C ASP A 764 12.55 -3.20 0.44
N TYR A 765 13.73 -3.58 0.89
CA TYR A 765 15.00 -3.43 0.17
C TYR A 765 15.64 -4.79 -0.16
N LYS A 766 14.85 -5.85 -0.34
CA LYS A 766 15.35 -7.21 -0.66
C LYS A 766 16.28 -7.24 -1.87
N VAL A 767 16.00 -6.43 -2.90
CA VAL A 767 16.84 -6.33 -4.10
C VAL A 767 18.26 -5.89 -3.74
N ILE A 768 18.37 -4.82 -2.93
CA ILE A 768 19.67 -4.30 -2.47
C ILE A 768 20.37 -5.33 -1.59
N LYS A 769 19.63 -5.97 -0.68
CA LYS A 769 20.14 -7.02 0.20
C LYS A 769 20.78 -8.16 -0.61
N GLN A 770 20.07 -8.68 -1.62
CA GLN A 770 20.59 -9.73 -2.50
C GLN A 770 21.86 -9.31 -3.25
N SER A 771 21.98 -8.03 -3.63
CA SER A 771 23.18 -7.50 -4.32
C SER A 771 24.41 -7.36 -3.42
N ILE A 772 24.23 -7.23 -2.10
CA ILE A 772 25.32 -7.00 -1.13
C ILE A 772 25.49 -8.11 -0.09
N ASP A 773 24.70 -9.20 -0.18
CA ASP A 773 24.66 -10.30 0.78
C ASP A 773 26.02 -10.99 0.98
N ASN A 774 26.92 -10.92 -0.02
CA ASN A 774 28.30 -11.43 0.09
C ASN A 774 29.26 -10.45 0.82
N VAL A 775 28.94 -9.16 0.91
CA VAL A 775 29.82 -8.10 1.46
C VAL A 775 29.46 -7.75 2.91
N LEU A 776 28.18 -7.78 3.28
CA LEU A 776 27.68 -7.38 4.61
C LEU A 776 27.09 -8.55 5.43
N PHE A 777 27.44 -9.79 5.07
CA PHE A 777 27.08 -11.07 5.71
C PHE A 777 26.16 -10.97 6.94
N LYS A 778 24.85 -11.20 6.79
CA LYS A 778 23.79 -11.45 7.81
C LYS A 778 23.75 -10.62 9.13
N ASP A 779 24.67 -9.69 9.39
CA ASP A 779 24.89 -9.05 10.69
C ASP A 779 24.37 -7.60 10.75
N ILE A 780 23.68 -7.13 9.70
CA ILE A 780 22.97 -5.83 9.69
C ILE A 780 21.81 -5.79 10.70
N ASN A 781 21.41 -6.93 11.29
CA ASN A 781 20.34 -6.99 12.29
C ASN A 781 20.79 -6.76 13.75
N ASN A 782 22.00 -6.25 13.98
CA ASN A 782 22.47 -5.92 15.32
C ASN A 782 22.06 -4.48 15.70
N ASN A 783 21.91 -4.19 17.00
CA ASN A 783 21.39 -2.92 17.56
C ASN A 783 22.16 -1.62 17.19
N GLN A 784 23.12 -1.66 16.27
CA GLN A 784 23.88 -0.51 15.78
C GLN A 784 23.26 0.03 14.48
N PRO A 785 22.92 1.33 14.39
CA PRO A 785 22.44 1.94 13.16
C PRO A 785 23.47 1.83 12.02
N PHE A 786 23.04 1.32 10.87
CA PHE A 786 23.81 1.37 9.63
C PHE A 786 22.85 1.84 8.54
N ILE A 787 23.16 2.95 7.90
CA ILE A 787 22.24 3.63 6.98
C ILE A 787 22.89 3.73 5.61
N ILE A 788 22.19 3.22 4.59
CA ILE A 788 22.48 3.39 3.18
C ILE A 788 21.52 4.42 2.62
N ASN A 789 22.00 5.63 2.36
CA ASN A 789 21.17 6.71 1.84
C ASN A 789 21.51 7.01 0.37
N PHE A 790 20.52 6.89 -0.52
CA PHE A 790 20.65 7.30 -1.91
C PHE A 790 20.19 8.75 -2.05
N ASP A 791 21.14 9.69 -2.10
CA ASP A 791 20.90 11.14 -2.06
C ASP A 791 21.45 11.91 -3.26
N GLY A 792 22.12 11.26 -4.22
CA GLY A 792 22.57 11.92 -5.45
C GLY A 792 21.60 11.81 -6.62
N GLU A 793 22.15 11.89 -7.84
CA GLU A 793 21.36 12.00 -9.08
C GLU A 793 20.85 10.64 -9.57
N PHE A 794 21.69 9.60 -9.53
CA PHE A 794 21.30 8.24 -9.87
C PHE A 794 20.77 7.52 -8.63
N ARG A 795 19.62 6.85 -8.76
CA ARG A 795 18.88 6.25 -7.63
C ARG A 795 18.24 4.92 -8.03
N PRO A 796 17.98 4.02 -7.07
CA PRO A 796 17.16 2.84 -7.33
C PRO A 796 15.74 3.22 -7.78
N LYS A 797 15.11 2.35 -8.56
CA LYS A 797 13.68 2.51 -8.88
C LYS A 797 12.85 2.08 -7.70
N LEU A 798 11.86 2.89 -7.35
CA LEU A 798 10.95 2.67 -6.25
C LEU A 798 9.58 2.22 -6.75
N SER A 799 8.83 1.54 -5.88
CA SER A 799 7.38 1.37 -6.03
C SER A 799 6.65 2.70 -6.00
N VAL A 800 5.37 2.71 -6.40
CA VAL A 800 4.53 3.92 -6.43
C VAL A 800 4.35 4.52 -5.04
N ASP A 801 4.12 3.68 -4.03
CA ASP A 801 4.04 4.08 -2.61
C ASP A 801 5.42 4.41 -1.99
N ARG A 802 6.49 4.21 -2.76
CA ARG A 802 7.89 4.43 -2.38
C ARG A 802 8.36 3.60 -1.17
N LEU A 803 7.63 2.56 -0.78
CA LEU A 803 8.01 1.69 0.35
C LEU A 803 8.96 0.55 -0.06
N SER A 804 9.15 0.32 -1.37
CA SER A 804 9.94 -0.81 -1.87
C SER A 804 10.88 -0.40 -3.00
N VAL A 805 12.07 -0.99 -3.03
CA VAL A 805 12.98 -0.93 -4.19
C VAL A 805 12.61 -2.04 -5.16
N THR A 806 12.25 -1.66 -6.38
CA THR A 806 11.87 -2.59 -7.46
C THR A 806 13.06 -2.99 -8.32
N GLU A 807 14.02 -2.09 -8.51
CA GLU A 807 15.19 -2.32 -9.36
C GLU A 807 16.39 -1.44 -8.91
N ILE A 808 17.61 -1.95 -9.06
CA ILE A 808 18.87 -1.21 -8.85
C ILE A 808 19.83 -1.51 -10.01
N SER A 809 20.57 -0.49 -10.48
CA SER A 809 21.54 -0.65 -11.56
C SER A 809 22.86 -1.26 -11.06
N GLU A 810 23.58 -1.95 -11.95
CA GLU A 810 24.91 -2.50 -11.64
C GLU A 810 25.91 -1.40 -11.21
N GLU A 811 25.85 -0.22 -11.84
CA GLU A 811 26.70 0.93 -11.49
C GLU A 811 26.52 1.37 -10.03
N LEU A 812 25.27 1.46 -9.55
CA LEU A 812 24.97 1.80 -8.16
C LEU A 812 25.43 0.70 -7.20
N VAL A 813 25.33 -0.56 -7.61
CA VAL A 813 25.82 -1.70 -6.81
C VAL A 813 27.34 -1.65 -6.66
N GLU A 814 28.08 -1.37 -7.73
CA GLU A 814 29.54 -1.23 -7.66
C GLU A 814 29.97 0.01 -6.86
N GLU A 815 29.26 1.14 -7.01
CA GLU A 815 29.48 2.34 -6.18
C GLU A 815 29.24 2.04 -4.69
N LEU A 816 28.17 1.29 -4.37
CA LEU A 816 27.87 0.85 -3.01
C LEU A 816 28.95 -0.07 -2.44
N LYS A 817 29.42 -1.07 -3.21
CA LYS A 817 30.51 -1.96 -2.79
C LYS A 817 31.79 -1.19 -2.49
N ALA A 818 32.16 -0.24 -3.36
CA ALA A 818 33.34 0.61 -3.15
C ALA A 818 33.20 1.46 -1.87
N LEU A 819 32.02 2.02 -1.62
CA LEU A 819 31.75 2.76 -0.39
C LEU A 819 31.80 1.89 0.86
N ILE A 820 31.32 0.65 0.80
CA ILE A 820 31.41 -0.29 1.92
C ILE A 820 32.89 -0.53 2.28
N GLU A 821 33.76 -0.76 1.28
CA GLU A 821 35.20 -0.90 1.52
C GLU A 821 35.84 0.38 2.08
N MET A 822 35.43 1.56 1.59
CA MET A 822 35.88 2.84 2.15
C MET A 822 35.43 3.01 3.61
N LEU A 823 34.18 2.65 3.92
CA LEU A 823 33.61 2.76 5.26
C LEU A 823 34.34 1.83 6.22
N LYS A 824 34.54 0.57 5.83
CA LYS A 824 35.35 -0.42 6.54
C LYS A 824 36.72 0.16 6.89
N ASN A 825 37.46 0.67 5.91
CA ASN A 825 38.78 1.26 6.15
C ASN A 825 38.73 2.44 7.13
N LYS A 826 37.72 3.32 7.02
CA LYS A 826 37.54 4.43 7.96
C LYS A 826 37.24 3.96 9.39
N ILE A 827 36.38 2.96 9.56
CA ILE A 827 36.05 2.39 10.88
C ILE A 827 37.29 1.74 11.50
N CYS A 828 38.00 0.90 10.76
CA CYS A 828 39.24 0.27 11.23
C CYS A 828 40.27 1.31 11.66
N THR A 829 40.46 2.35 10.84
CA THR A 829 41.39 3.45 11.14
C THR A 829 40.95 4.22 12.39
N ALA A 830 39.66 4.57 12.51
CA ALA A 830 39.13 5.31 13.66
C ALA A 830 39.30 4.54 14.98
N ILE A 831 39.03 3.23 14.99
CA ILE A 831 39.22 2.37 16.17
C ILE A 831 40.71 2.30 16.53
N LEU A 832 41.59 2.15 15.54
CA LEU A 832 43.02 2.00 15.79
C LEU A 832 43.69 3.30 16.24
N ASP A 833 43.34 4.42 15.61
CA ASP A 833 43.80 5.74 16.02
C ASP A 833 43.32 6.04 17.44
N TYR A 834 42.09 5.64 17.77
CA TYR A 834 41.56 5.77 19.13
C TYR A 834 42.42 4.97 20.12
N VAL A 835 42.63 3.68 19.88
CA VAL A 835 43.39 2.80 20.77
C VAL A 835 44.86 3.26 20.91
N MET A 836 45.49 3.73 19.83
CA MET A 836 46.86 4.24 19.86
C MET A 836 47.03 5.53 20.67
N ASN A 837 45.98 6.35 20.72
CA ASN A 837 46.00 7.63 21.43
C ASN A 837 45.28 7.56 22.79
N LEU A 838 44.99 6.36 23.30
CA LEU A 838 44.47 6.19 24.66
C LEU A 838 45.47 6.78 25.67
N SER A 839 44.96 7.49 26.68
CA SER A 839 45.80 7.99 27.77
C SER A 839 46.49 6.83 28.47
N SER A 840 47.73 7.03 28.93
CA SER A 840 48.47 6.05 29.74
C SER A 840 47.76 5.67 31.04
N ASP A 841 46.77 6.46 31.47
CA ASP A 841 45.97 6.24 32.68
C ASP A 841 44.84 5.23 32.45
N ILE A 842 44.56 4.83 31.20
CA ILE A 842 43.54 3.84 30.85
C ILE A 842 44.23 2.47 30.82
N GLY A 843 43.90 1.61 31.79
CA GLY A 843 44.77 0.51 32.22
C GLY A 843 45.05 -0.60 31.21
N ASN A 844 44.07 -1.03 30.40
CA ASN A 844 44.24 -2.15 29.47
C ASN A 844 43.72 -1.87 28.04
N SER A 845 44.62 -1.42 27.17
CA SER A 845 44.35 -1.16 25.75
C SER A 845 43.92 -2.39 24.95
N ASP A 846 44.47 -3.56 25.28
CA ASP A 846 44.19 -4.81 24.57
C ASP A 846 42.76 -5.28 24.86
N LEU A 847 42.31 -5.14 26.11
CA LEU A 847 40.93 -5.42 26.51
C LEU A 847 39.93 -4.45 25.85
N ILE A 848 40.27 -3.17 25.73
CA ILE A 848 39.44 -2.19 25.02
C ILE A 848 39.32 -2.56 23.53
N LEU A 849 40.45 -2.88 22.89
CA LEU A 849 40.48 -3.27 21.48
C LEU A 849 39.65 -4.54 21.24
N GLU A 850 39.78 -5.56 22.11
CA GLU A 850 38.97 -6.78 22.09
C GLU A 850 37.47 -6.43 22.08
N LYS A 851 37.03 -5.58 23.02
CA LYS A 851 35.62 -5.23 23.19
C LYS A 851 35.07 -4.34 22.08
N LEU A 852 35.90 -3.48 21.48
CA LEU A 852 35.56 -2.69 20.30
C LEU A 852 35.40 -3.55 19.04
N ILE A 853 36.26 -4.55 18.85
CA ILE A 853 36.15 -5.51 17.74
C ILE A 853 34.87 -6.34 17.89
N ASP A 854 34.58 -6.76 19.11
CA ASP A 854 33.34 -7.44 19.46
C ASP A 854 32.12 -6.58 19.13
N TYR A 855 32.07 -5.32 19.59
CA TYR A 855 30.96 -4.39 19.36
C TYR A 855 30.62 -4.24 17.87
N ASN A 856 31.63 -4.07 17.01
CA ASN A 856 31.47 -3.84 15.58
C ASN A 856 31.30 -5.15 14.78
N LYS A 857 30.27 -5.94 15.08
CA LYS A 857 30.03 -7.26 14.46
C LYS A 857 30.08 -7.26 12.92
N ILE A 858 29.53 -6.23 12.27
CA ILE A 858 29.46 -6.10 10.80
C ILE A 858 30.85 -6.19 10.16
N PHE A 859 31.84 -5.51 10.75
CA PHE A 859 33.22 -5.44 10.23
C PHE A 859 34.21 -6.20 11.11
N LYS A 860 33.75 -7.09 11.99
CA LYS A 860 34.61 -7.76 12.98
C LYS A 860 35.76 -8.53 12.32
N ILE A 861 35.49 -9.30 11.27
CA ILE A 861 36.52 -10.04 10.51
C ILE A 861 37.44 -9.07 9.77
N ASP A 862 36.88 -8.03 9.18
CA ASP A 862 37.63 -7.01 8.45
C ASP A 862 38.60 -6.25 9.36
N ILE A 863 38.20 -5.95 10.60
CA ILE A 863 39.09 -5.33 11.60
C ILE A 863 40.23 -6.28 11.97
N ILE A 864 39.95 -7.58 12.13
CA ILE A 864 40.99 -8.60 12.40
C ILE A 864 41.98 -8.69 11.24
N ASP A 865 41.49 -8.76 9.99
CA ASP A 865 42.33 -8.76 8.79
C ASP A 865 43.15 -7.47 8.67
N PHE A 866 42.54 -6.32 8.97
CA PHE A 866 43.24 -5.03 8.95
C PHE A 866 44.36 -5.00 10.01
N LEU A 867 44.09 -5.51 11.21
CA LEU A 867 45.09 -5.63 12.28
C LEU A 867 46.25 -6.53 11.88
N ALA A 868 45.96 -7.71 11.33
CA ALA A 868 46.97 -8.66 10.84
C ALA A 868 47.88 -8.03 9.77
N ASN A 869 47.33 -7.19 8.91
CA ASN A 869 48.08 -6.48 7.86
C ASN A 869 48.92 -5.31 8.40
N SER A 870 48.49 -4.69 9.51
CA SER A 870 49.13 -3.52 10.11
C SER A 870 50.36 -3.82 10.98
N GLU A 871 50.82 -5.08 11.05
CA GLU A 871 51.94 -5.56 11.89
C GLU A 871 51.78 -5.33 13.40
N LYS A 872 50.59 -4.94 13.86
CA LYS A 872 50.25 -4.81 15.28
C LYS A 872 49.90 -6.16 15.90
N ASN A 873 50.06 -6.27 17.21
CA ASN A 873 49.63 -7.43 17.96
C ASN A 873 48.09 -7.51 18.00
N ILE A 874 47.55 -8.68 17.66
CA ILE A 874 46.15 -9.02 17.83
C ILE A 874 45.97 -9.61 19.24
N PRO A 875 44.97 -9.15 20.04
CA PRO A 875 44.73 -9.69 21.37
C PRO A 875 44.49 -11.21 21.35
N ASN A 876 45.27 -11.96 22.13
CA ASN A 876 45.17 -13.42 22.25
C ASN A 876 43.77 -13.88 22.74
N GLN A 877 43.12 -13.05 23.57
CA GLN A 877 41.80 -13.28 24.15
C GLN A 877 40.69 -13.42 23.10
N LEU A 878 40.89 -12.92 21.89
CA LEU A 878 39.93 -13.10 20.78
C LEU A 878 39.89 -14.55 20.25
N PHE A 879 40.94 -15.35 20.53
CA PHE A 879 41.11 -16.72 20.02
C PHE A 879 41.53 -17.72 21.12
N PRO A 880 40.75 -17.82 22.21
CA PRO A 880 41.13 -18.57 23.40
C PRO A 880 41.23 -20.09 23.16
N ASN A 881 40.45 -20.64 22.24
CA ASN A 881 40.47 -22.07 21.91
C ASN A 881 41.58 -22.38 20.91
N LEU A 882 41.77 -21.54 19.89
CA LEU A 882 42.79 -21.76 18.85
C LEU A 882 44.20 -21.82 19.46
N LEU A 883 44.52 -20.92 20.40
CA LEU A 883 45.82 -20.90 21.09
C LEU A 883 46.15 -22.21 21.84
N ASN A 884 45.15 -22.98 22.28
CA ASN A 884 45.41 -24.27 22.94
C ASN A 884 46.00 -25.33 21.99
N TYR A 885 45.82 -25.15 20.69
CA TYR A 885 46.24 -26.07 19.65
C TYR A 885 47.45 -25.60 18.85
N VAL A 886 47.79 -24.31 18.86
CA VAL A 886 48.99 -23.81 18.18
C VAL A 886 50.20 -23.99 19.12
N LEU A 887 51.25 -24.63 18.62
CA LEU A 887 52.50 -24.88 19.35
C LEU A 887 53.54 -23.83 18.99
N GLU A 888 54.42 -23.51 19.96
CA GLU A 888 55.57 -22.61 19.75
C GLU A 888 55.17 -21.19 19.28
N VAL A 889 53.97 -20.73 19.66
CA VAL A 889 53.44 -19.40 19.36
C VAL A 889 52.99 -18.70 20.65
N ASP A 890 53.65 -17.60 21.01
CA ASP A 890 53.31 -16.79 22.19
C ASP A 890 52.22 -15.74 21.88
N GLN A 891 52.10 -15.34 20.61
CA GLN A 891 51.16 -14.31 20.13
C GLN A 891 50.41 -14.81 18.90
N ILE A 892 49.08 -14.74 18.94
CA ILE A 892 48.23 -15.22 17.84
C ILE A 892 48.52 -14.51 16.51
N THR A 893 49.04 -13.28 16.55
CA THR A 893 49.52 -12.51 15.40
C THR A 893 50.50 -13.31 14.54
N ASP A 894 51.35 -14.16 15.13
CA ASP A 894 52.32 -14.97 14.38
C ASP A 894 51.63 -16.04 13.52
N PHE A 895 50.42 -16.46 13.89
CA PHE A 895 49.59 -17.36 13.09
C PHE A 895 49.17 -16.73 11.74
N PHE A 896 49.13 -15.40 11.65
CA PHE A 896 48.80 -14.67 10.42
C PHE A 896 50.02 -14.44 9.51
N LYS A 897 51.24 -14.55 10.03
CA LYS A 897 52.47 -14.33 9.27
C LYS A 897 52.77 -15.49 8.31
N ALA A 898 53.56 -15.20 7.27
CA ALA A 898 54.19 -16.23 6.44
C ALA A 898 55.22 -17.01 7.27
N GLY A 899 55.38 -18.30 7.01
CA GLY A 899 56.32 -19.16 7.73
C GLY A 899 55.75 -20.53 8.05
N ILE A 900 56.32 -21.15 9.07
CA ILE A 900 55.99 -22.50 9.53
C ILE A 900 55.25 -22.41 10.86
N VAL A 901 54.11 -23.10 10.95
CA VAL A 901 53.32 -23.19 12.18
C VAL A 901 53.12 -24.66 12.54
N LYS A 902 53.27 -24.98 13.83
CA LYS A 902 52.97 -26.30 14.38
C LYS A 902 51.60 -26.29 15.04
N ILE A 903 50.73 -27.23 14.68
CA ILE A 903 49.38 -27.35 15.20
C ILE A 903 49.19 -28.73 15.79
N LYS A 904 48.64 -28.85 17.01
CA LYS A 904 48.30 -30.14 17.62
C LYS A 904 47.24 -30.87 16.79
N PRO A 905 47.33 -32.20 16.66
CA PRO A 905 46.22 -33.02 16.16
C PRO A 905 45.00 -32.93 17.09
N ASN A 906 43.87 -33.47 16.62
CA ASN A 906 42.58 -33.48 17.29
C ASN A 906 41.99 -32.07 17.54
N PHE A 907 42.15 -31.18 16.56
CA PHE A 907 41.55 -29.85 16.60
C PHE A 907 40.03 -29.93 16.59
N LEU A 908 39.39 -29.56 17.71
CA LEU A 908 37.94 -29.63 17.86
C LEU A 908 37.28 -28.38 17.27
N ILE A 909 37.01 -28.43 15.97
CA ILE A 909 36.29 -27.40 15.21
C ILE A 909 34.97 -27.01 15.89
N SER A 910 34.28 -27.96 16.51
CA SER A 910 33.01 -27.73 17.20
C SER A 910 33.10 -26.86 18.47
N LYS A 911 34.30 -26.73 19.04
CA LYS A 911 34.55 -25.88 20.22
C LYS A 911 35.03 -24.47 19.85
N CYS A 912 35.29 -24.22 18.57
CA CYS A 912 35.76 -22.92 18.10
C CYS A 912 34.60 -21.93 17.92
N ASN A 913 34.84 -20.67 18.25
CA ASN A 913 33.96 -19.59 17.84
C ASN A 913 34.05 -19.37 16.30
N LYS A 914 33.12 -18.59 15.74
CA LYS A 914 33.06 -18.31 14.28
C LYS A 914 34.39 -17.81 13.73
N GLN A 915 35.09 -16.94 14.46
CA GLN A 915 36.34 -16.32 14.02
C GLN A 915 37.49 -17.33 14.02
N GLU A 916 37.65 -18.08 15.09
CA GLU A 916 38.65 -19.15 15.23
C GLU A 916 38.49 -20.20 14.13
N TRP A 917 37.24 -20.60 13.87
CA TRP A 917 36.88 -21.54 12.82
C TRP A 917 37.34 -21.04 11.43
N LEU A 918 37.02 -19.78 11.11
CA LEU A 918 37.39 -19.16 9.84
C LEU A 918 38.91 -19.05 9.66
N ILE A 919 39.61 -18.60 10.69
CA ILE A 919 41.06 -18.37 10.65
C ILE A 919 41.83 -19.68 10.54
N TYR A 920 41.46 -20.68 11.34
CA TYR A 920 42.09 -22.00 11.28
C TYR A 920 41.95 -22.61 9.88
N LEU A 921 40.73 -22.68 9.37
CA LEU A 921 40.48 -23.26 8.05
C LEU A 921 41.12 -22.46 6.93
N SER A 922 41.08 -21.13 7.00
CA SER A 922 41.79 -20.28 6.03
C SER A 922 43.30 -20.55 6.03
N LYS A 923 43.92 -20.77 7.20
CA LYS A 923 45.35 -21.11 7.29
C LYS A 923 45.67 -22.46 6.66
N ILE A 924 44.80 -23.46 6.85
CA ILE A 924 44.92 -24.76 6.19
C ILE A 924 44.77 -24.61 4.66
N MET A 925 43.80 -23.83 4.19
CA MET A 925 43.58 -23.58 2.75
C MET A 925 44.74 -22.82 2.08
N CYS A 926 45.34 -21.85 2.78
CA CYS A 926 46.48 -21.05 2.29
C CYS A 926 47.83 -21.76 2.41
N SER A 927 47.85 -23.02 2.86
CA SER A 927 49.10 -23.76 3.02
C SER A 927 49.74 -24.11 1.67
N ASN A 928 51.07 -24.01 1.61
CA ASN A 928 51.86 -24.48 0.47
C ASN A 928 52.36 -25.91 0.68
N LYS A 929 52.50 -26.35 1.93
CA LYS A 929 52.97 -27.68 2.34
C LYS A 929 52.36 -28.06 3.70
N ILE A 930 51.93 -29.31 3.86
CA ILE A 930 51.42 -29.87 5.11
C ILE A 930 52.11 -31.20 5.40
N GLU A 931 52.80 -31.29 6.53
CA GLU A 931 53.44 -32.52 6.98
C GLU A 931 52.86 -32.95 8.33
N ILE A 932 52.64 -34.24 8.50
CA ILE A 932 52.08 -34.81 9.73
C ILE A 932 53.22 -35.48 10.51
N PHE A 933 53.20 -35.32 11.83
CA PHE A 933 54.05 -36.00 12.80
C PHE A 933 53.19 -36.50 13.96
N ASP A 934 53.72 -37.38 14.81
CA ASP A 934 52.97 -38.02 15.89
C ASP A 934 52.29 -37.01 16.84
N ASP A 935 52.98 -35.92 17.20
CA ASP A 935 52.51 -34.94 18.18
C ASP A 935 52.02 -33.61 17.56
N TYR A 936 52.25 -33.37 16.26
CA TYR A 936 51.93 -32.10 15.61
C TYR A 936 51.81 -32.21 14.08
N ILE A 937 51.07 -31.26 13.51
CA ILE A 937 50.93 -31.01 12.08
C ILE A 937 51.76 -29.76 11.76
N LEU A 938 52.65 -29.86 10.78
CA LEU A 938 53.49 -28.78 10.30
C LEU A 938 52.85 -28.14 9.07
N VAL A 939 52.39 -26.90 9.20
CA VAL A 939 51.77 -26.13 8.12
C VAL A 939 52.74 -25.05 7.66
N THR A 940 53.14 -25.10 6.38
CA THR A 940 54.04 -24.10 5.79
C THR A 940 53.27 -23.19 4.83
N CYS A 941 53.36 -21.88 5.04
CA CYS A 941 52.77 -20.84 4.19
C CYS A 941 53.87 -19.89 3.70
N ASN A 942 53.93 -19.63 2.40
CA ASN A 942 54.87 -18.68 1.80
C ASN A 942 54.37 -17.24 1.87
N GLU A 943 53.06 -17.06 2.04
CA GLU A 943 52.39 -15.76 2.11
C GLU A 943 51.69 -15.58 3.46
N ARG A 944 51.30 -14.33 3.76
CA ARG A 944 50.49 -14.03 4.94
C ARG A 944 49.10 -14.66 4.80
N LEU A 945 48.47 -14.95 5.92
CA LEU A 945 47.11 -15.45 5.95
C LEU A 945 46.15 -14.39 5.38
N VAL A 946 45.33 -14.80 4.42
CA VAL A 946 44.16 -14.04 3.97
C VAL A 946 42.94 -14.83 4.41
N ILE A 947 42.08 -14.24 5.23
CA ILE A 947 40.85 -14.92 5.69
C ILE A 947 39.93 -15.13 4.49
N ASN A 948 39.56 -16.38 4.22
CA ASN A 948 38.70 -16.73 3.11
C ASN A 948 37.23 -16.52 3.49
N GLN A 949 36.65 -15.42 3.04
CA GLN A 949 35.26 -15.07 3.37
C GLN A 949 34.21 -16.05 2.83
N ASN A 950 34.53 -16.87 1.81
CA ASN A 950 33.59 -17.87 1.29
C ASN A 950 33.22 -18.93 2.35
N LEU A 951 34.10 -19.16 3.33
CA LEU A 951 33.86 -20.09 4.43
C LEU A 951 32.70 -19.65 5.33
N ILE A 952 32.37 -18.36 5.39
CA ILE A 952 31.36 -17.80 6.29
C ILE A 952 29.96 -18.39 6.01
N HIS A 953 29.64 -18.69 4.74
CA HIS A 953 28.36 -19.29 4.37
C HIS A 953 28.15 -20.68 4.99
N HIS A 954 29.23 -21.43 5.20
CA HIS A 954 29.20 -22.83 5.65
C HIS A 954 29.27 -22.98 7.18
N TYR A 955 29.56 -21.90 7.91
CA TYR A 955 29.70 -21.96 9.37
C TYR A 955 28.40 -22.42 10.08
N TYR A 956 27.24 -21.91 9.63
CA TYR A 956 25.94 -22.19 10.26
C TYR A 956 25.31 -23.53 9.83
N GLU A 957 25.85 -24.20 8.80
CA GLU A 957 25.40 -25.50 8.30
C GLU A 957 26.01 -26.67 9.10
N HIS A 958 25.95 -26.61 10.44
CA HIS A 958 26.37 -27.68 11.38
C HIS A 958 27.87 -27.84 11.68
N GLN A 959 28.69 -26.77 11.66
CA GLN A 959 30.13 -26.84 11.98
C GLN A 959 30.92 -27.82 11.08
N SER A 960 30.40 -28.12 9.88
CA SER A 960 30.99 -28.95 8.83
C SER A 960 32.15 -28.24 8.12
N VAL A 961 33.15 -28.96 7.62
CA VAL A 961 34.27 -28.39 6.84
C VAL A 961 34.00 -28.56 5.34
N PRO A 962 33.89 -27.46 4.57
CA PRO A 962 33.42 -27.51 3.18
C PRO A 962 34.52 -27.84 2.16
N PHE A 963 35.69 -28.32 2.59
CA PHE A 963 36.80 -28.64 1.68
C PHE A 963 37.71 -29.74 2.25
N LEU A 964 38.54 -30.30 1.37
CA LEU A 964 39.61 -31.24 1.65
C LEU A 964 40.97 -30.65 1.24
N THR A 965 42.02 -31.07 1.93
CA THR A 965 43.42 -30.88 1.53
C THR A 965 44.23 -32.15 1.83
N TYR A 966 45.52 -32.19 1.53
CA TYR A 966 46.36 -33.38 1.75
C TYR A 966 47.72 -33.03 2.34
N ALA A 967 48.35 -34.03 2.96
CA ALA A 967 49.71 -33.96 3.48
C ALA A 967 50.70 -34.71 2.57
N GLU A 968 51.92 -34.18 2.43
CA GLU A 968 52.99 -34.79 1.61
C GLU A 968 53.42 -36.18 2.10
N ASN A 969 53.42 -36.37 3.41
CA ASN A 969 53.92 -37.57 4.09
C ASN A 969 52.79 -38.42 4.69
N TRP A 970 51.58 -38.35 4.12
CA TRP A 970 50.39 -39.08 4.58
C TRP A 970 50.66 -40.58 4.73
N ASP A 971 51.14 -41.23 3.67
CA ASP A 971 51.36 -42.69 3.63
C ASP A 971 52.44 -43.17 4.61
N THR A 972 53.28 -42.26 5.12
CA THR A 972 54.27 -42.60 6.16
C THR A 972 53.62 -42.79 7.53
N HIS A 973 52.55 -42.06 7.83
CA HIS A 973 51.89 -42.06 9.14
C HIS A 973 50.57 -42.83 9.14
N PHE A 974 49.86 -42.84 7.99
CA PHE A 974 48.53 -43.44 7.84
C PHE A 974 48.43 -44.29 6.56
N PRO A 975 49.31 -45.30 6.35
CA PRO A 975 49.34 -46.10 5.12
C PRO A 975 48.01 -46.82 4.81
N ASN A 976 47.24 -47.15 5.85
CA ASN A 976 46.03 -47.95 5.76
C ASN A 976 44.74 -47.14 5.97
N ASN A 977 44.80 -45.80 6.02
CA ASN A 977 43.64 -44.94 6.24
C ASN A 977 43.54 -43.85 5.18
N ASP A 978 42.32 -43.57 4.72
CA ASP A 978 42.01 -42.51 3.76
C ASP A 978 41.62 -41.21 4.48
N VAL A 979 40.97 -41.34 5.65
CA VAL A 979 40.61 -40.24 6.55
C VAL A 979 41.05 -40.58 7.96
N VAL A 980 41.60 -39.59 8.65
CA VAL A 980 41.87 -39.64 10.09
C VAL A 980 41.21 -38.42 10.72
N THR A 981 40.18 -38.64 11.56
CA THR A 981 39.31 -37.52 12.03
C THR A 981 40.08 -36.47 12.83
N GLY A 982 41.18 -36.86 13.49
CA GLY A 982 42.02 -35.96 14.27
C GLY A 982 42.82 -34.94 13.45
N VAL A 983 42.98 -35.14 12.14
CA VAL A 983 43.72 -34.21 11.27
C VAL A 983 42.85 -33.65 10.13
N PHE A 984 41.56 -33.96 10.12
CA PHE A 984 40.61 -33.46 9.13
C PHE A 984 40.56 -31.92 9.13
N PRO A 985 40.56 -31.21 7.98
CA PRO A 985 40.28 -31.66 6.60
C PRO A 985 41.48 -32.20 5.81
N ILE A 986 42.60 -32.50 6.47
CA ILE A 986 43.76 -33.11 5.80
C ILE A 986 43.48 -34.60 5.62
N VAL A 987 43.52 -35.08 4.38
CA VAL A 987 43.19 -36.45 3.99
C VAL A 987 44.27 -37.07 3.10
N SER A 988 44.09 -38.33 2.71
CA SER A 988 45.00 -39.00 1.78
C SER A 988 45.04 -38.29 0.41
N PRO A 989 46.20 -38.26 -0.28
CA PRO A 989 46.30 -37.68 -1.62
C PRO A 989 45.36 -38.32 -2.64
N ASN A 990 45.00 -39.60 -2.46
CA ASN A 990 44.05 -40.30 -3.33
C ASN A 990 42.61 -39.82 -3.09
N LEU A 991 42.19 -39.67 -1.83
CA LEU A 991 40.87 -39.12 -1.51
C LEU A 991 40.72 -37.69 -2.03
N PHE A 992 41.73 -36.85 -1.80
CA PHE A 992 41.75 -35.47 -2.29
C PHE A 992 41.53 -35.37 -3.81
N LYS A 993 42.16 -36.26 -4.59
CA LYS A 993 42.04 -36.29 -6.06
C LYS A 993 40.72 -36.85 -6.57
N LEU A 994 40.11 -37.78 -5.85
CA LEU A 994 38.90 -38.49 -6.28
C LEU A 994 37.60 -37.80 -5.87
N ALA A 995 37.59 -37.10 -4.73
CA ALA A 995 36.41 -36.41 -4.24
C ALA A 995 35.96 -35.33 -5.25
N LYS A 996 34.66 -35.25 -5.52
CA LYS A 996 34.04 -34.27 -6.42
C LYS A 996 32.94 -33.50 -5.71
N TYR A 997 32.81 -32.22 -6.07
CA TYR A 997 31.74 -31.34 -5.64
C TYR A 997 30.72 -31.15 -6.76
N ASP A 998 29.45 -31.42 -6.51
CA ASP A 998 28.35 -30.90 -7.34
C ASP A 998 27.29 -30.24 -6.45
N TYR A 999 27.26 -28.90 -6.50
CA TYR A 999 26.08 -28.15 -6.09
C TYR A 999 25.76 -27.12 -7.18
N ARG A 1000 24.53 -27.18 -7.67
CA ARG A 1000 23.97 -26.29 -8.68
C ARG A 1000 24.20 -24.83 -8.24
N GLU A 1001 24.83 -24.05 -9.13
CA GLU A 1001 24.83 -22.57 -9.19
C GLU A 1001 26.02 -21.75 -8.63
N ARG A 1002 27.05 -22.32 -8.00
CA ARG A 1002 28.30 -21.55 -7.72
C ARG A 1002 29.56 -22.37 -8.01
N ILE A 1003 30.27 -22.01 -9.08
CA ILE A 1003 31.62 -22.52 -9.36
C ILE A 1003 32.58 -21.89 -8.35
N MET A 1004 32.92 -22.61 -7.29
CA MET A 1004 34.02 -22.21 -6.41
C MET A 1004 35.35 -22.65 -7.03
N PHE A 1005 36.33 -21.75 -7.07
CA PHE A 1005 37.66 -22.03 -7.60
C PHE A 1005 38.34 -23.11 -6.75
N THR A 1006 38.58 -24.29 -7.32
CA THR A 1006 39.49 -25.31 -6.78
C THR A 1006 40.91 -24.97 -7.21
N ASN A 1007 41.90 -25.28 -6.37
CA ASN A 1007 43.31 -25.16 -6.72
C ASN A 1007 44.03 -26.49 -6.42
N ASP A 1008 45.33 -26.57 -6.69
CA ASP A 1008 46.11 -27.81 -6.57
C ASP A 1008 46.19 -28.39 -5.13
N ARG A 1009 45.73 -27.66 -4.10
CA ARG A 1009 45.70 -28.09 -2.69
C ARG A 1009 44.34 -28.04 -2.01
N VAL A 1010 43.34 -27.40 -2.59
CA VAL A 1010 42.01 -27.24 -2.00
C VAL A 1010 40.95 -27.76 -2.95
N ASN A 1011 40.21 -28.77 -2.47
CA ASN A 1011 39.10 -29.37 -3.17
C ASN A 1011 37.83 -29.17 -2.33
N TRP A 1012 36.87 -28.39 -2.84
CA TRP A 1012 35.62 -28.13 -2.13
C TRP A 1012 34.77 -29.41 -2.07
N ILE A 1013 33.99 -29.59 -1.00
CA ILE A 1013 33.10 -30.74 -0.79
C ILE A 1013 31.78 -30.27 -0.17
N SER A 1014 30.78 -31.15 -0.14
CA SER A 1014 29.49 -30.85 0.48
C SER A 1014 29.59 -30.74 2.00
N THR A 1015 28.77 -29.88 2.60
CA THR A 1015 28.61 -29.71 4.05
C THR A 1015 27.60 -30.69 4.66
N MET A 1016 27.06 -31.62 3.87
CA MET A 1016 26.06 -32.59 4.33
C MET A 1016 26.61 -33.50 5.43
N GLY A 1017 25.85 -33.67 6.51
CA GLY A 1017 26.26 -34.42 7.70
C GLY A 1017 26.48 -35.93 7.49
N ASN A 1018 26.08 -36.49 6.34
CA ASN A 1018 26.30 -37.88 5.96
C ASN A 1018 27.26 -38.06 4.76
N GLY A 1019 27.90 -36.97 4.31
CA GLY A 1019 28.99 -36.99 3.31
C GLY A 1019 30.37 -36.99 3.96
N LEU A 1020 31.42 -36.69 3.18
CA LEU A 1020 32.80 -36.69 3.66
C LEU A 1020 33.05 -35.69 4.80
N SER A 1021 32.41 -34.52 4.77
CA SER A 1021 32.53 -33.56 5.87
C SER A 1021 31.94 -34.10 7.18
N GLY A 1022 30.83 -34.84 7.11
CA GLY A 1022 30.24 -35.48 8.27
C GLY A 1022 31.18 -36.52 8.87
N ILE A 1023 31.69 -37.41 8.02
CA ILE A 1023 32.63 -38.47 8.39
C ILE A 1023 33.90 -37.89 9.06
N GLY A 1024 34.48 -36.85 8.47
CA GLY A 1024 35.68 -36.20 9.00
C GLY A 1024 35.49 -35.55 10.37
N SER A 1025 34.26 -35.20 10.72
CA SER A 1025 33.89 -34.58 12.01
C SER A 1025 33.58 -35.58 13.13
N LEU A 1026 33.58 -36.89 12.83
CA LEU A 1026 33.19 -37.93 13.78
C LEU A 1026 34.15 -38.02 14.97
N GLN A 1027 33.55 -38.16 16.14
CA GLN A 1027 34.25 -38.39 17.40
C GLN A 1027 34.05 -39.84 17.87
N SER A 1028 35.10 -40.44 18.46
CA SER A 1028 35.04 -41.83 18.96
C SER A 1028 33.88 -42.13 19.93
N LEU A 1029 33.40 -41.11 20.67
CA LEU A 1029 32.23 -41.18 21.55
C LEU A 1029 30.89 -41.43 20.84
N GLN A 1030 30.81 -41.09 19.55
CA GLN A 1030 29.57 -41.16 18.77
C GLN A 1030 29.28 -42.58 18.27
N LEU A 1031 30.31 -43.39 18.00
CA LEU A 1031 30.09 -44.76 17.56
C LEU A 1031 29.69 -45.62 18.75
N ILE A 1032 28.44 -46.08 18.75
CA ILE A 1032 27.89 -46.98 19.76
C ILE A 1032 27.75 -48.36 19.11
N PRO A 1033 28.48 -49.40 19.60
CA PRO A 1033 28.38 -50.74 19.05
C PRO A 1033 26.94 -51.23 18.94
N ASP A 1034 26.60 -51.88 17.83
CA ASP A 1034 25.28 -52.41 17.46
C ASP A 1034 24.16 -51.38 17.27
N VAL A 1035 24.47 -50.08 17.42
CA VAL A 1035 23.51 -48.98 17.27
C VAL A 1035 23.90 -48.07 16.11
N GLY A 1036 25.18 -47.69 16.04
CA GLY A 1036 25.77 -46.81 15.04
C GLY A 1036 26.13 -45.43 15.59
N PHE A 1037 26.14 -44.39 14.74
CA PHE A 1037 26.66 -43.07 15.14
C PHE A 1037 25.59 -42.18 15.78
N GLY A 1038 25.69 -41.95 17.08
CA GLY A 1038 24.85 -40.99 17.81
C GLY A 1038 25.25 -39.54 17.53
N THR A 1039 24.26 -38.67 17.32
CA THR A 1039 24.48 -37.21 17.27
C THR A 1039 24.79 -36.68 18.66
N LEU A 1040 25.85 -35.87 18.76
CA LEU A 1040 26.24 -35.28 20.04
C LEU A 1040 25.15 -34.31 20.55
N PRO A 1041 24.86 -34.31 21.86
CA PRO A 1041 23.87 -33.41 22.44
C PRO A 1041 24.35 -31.96 22.36
N ILE A 1042 23.47 -31.08 21.88
CA ILE A 1042 23.75 -29.64 21.78
C ILE A 1042 23.43 -28.99 23.13
N LYS A 1043 24.30 -28.09 23.59
CA LYS A 1043 24.09 -27.28 24.80
C LYS A 1043 22.82 -26.41 24.62
N GLY A 1044 21.83 -26.60 25.48
CA GLY A 1044 20.63 -25.76 25.48
C GLY A 1044 20.92 -24.34 25.98
N TRP A 1045 20.16 -23.34 25.51
CA TRP A 1045 20.38 -21.91 25.85
C TRP A 1045 20.43 -21.60 27.36
N PHE A 1046 19.81 -22.42 28.21
CA PHE A 1046 19.77 -22.24 29.67
C PHE A 1046 20.68 -23.19 30.45
N GLN A 1047 21.48 -24.02 29.79
CA GLN A 1047 22.40 -24.95 30.46
C GLN A 1047 23.77 -24.27 30.60
N ASN A 1048 24.32 -24.23 31.82
CA ASN A 1048 25.65 -23.64 32.05
C ASN A 1048 26.77 -24.60 31.66
N ASP A 1049 26.58 -25.90 31.85
CA ASP A 1049 27.59 -26.93 31.58
C ASP A 1049 27.39 -27.61 30.22
N GLU A 1050 28.48 -28.06 29.59
CA GLU A 1050 28.39 -28.92 28.42
C GLU A 1050 27.71 -30.25 28.80
N PRO A 1051 26.73 -30.73 28.00
CA PRO A 1051 26.12 -32.02 28.25
C PRO A 1051 27.16 -33.12 28.10
N ASN A 1052 27.23 -34.01 29.09
CA ASN A 1052 28.12 -35.17 29.04
C ASN A 1052 27.77 -36.06 27.84
N ARG A 1053 28.74 -36.31 26.95
CA ARG A 1053 28.54 -36.98 25.65
C ARG A 1053 28.52 -38.51 25.73
N VAL A 1054 29.02 -39.11 26.81
CA VAL A 1054 29.16 -40.58 26.94
C VAL A 1054 27.78 -41.25 26.91
N LEU A 1055 27.51 -42.07 25.88
CA LEU A 1055 26.23 -42.74 25.62
C LEU A 1055 25.01 -41.81 25.74
N ASN A 1056 25.16 -40.56 25.29
CA ASN A 1056 24.12 -39.55 25.30
C ASN A 1056 24.03 -38.95 23.90
N TYR A 1057 22.89 -39.13 23.24
CA TYR A 1057 22.68 -38.73 21.85
C TYR A 1057 21.21 -38.41 21.60
N ASN A 1058 20.96 -37.54 20.62
CA ASN A 1058 19.59 -37.13 20.25
C ASN A 1058 18.99 -38.05 19.18
N GLN A 1059 19.79 -38.37 18.16
CA GLN A 1059 19.42 -39.21 17.02
C GLN A 1059 20.59 -40.14 16.68
N VAL A 1060 20.32 -41.21 15.96
CA VAL A 1060 21.33 -42.16 15.47
C VAL A 1060 21.34 -42.10 13.94
N HIS A 1061 22.52 -41.95 13.35
CA HIS A 1061 22.74 -41.97 11.91
C HIS A 1061 23.61 -43.16 11.53
N ASN A 1062 23.09 -44.02 10.66
CA ASN A 1062 23.82 -45.18 10.17
C ASN A 1062 24.19 -45.06 8.69
N ASN A 1063 23.60 -44.11 7.97
CA ASN A 1063 23.66 -44.09 6.51
C ASN A 1063 24.64 -43.04 5.98
N TYR A 1064 25.86 -43.46 5.64
CA TYR A 1064 26.89 -42.65 5.00
C TYR A 1064 27.11 -43.10 3.56
N TRP A 1065 26.78 -42.23 2.60
CA TRP A 1065 26.61 -42.63 1.20
C TRP A 1065 27.82 -42.34 0.30
N LEU A 1066 28.86 -41.68 0.82
CA LEU A 1066 30.07 -41.30 0.05
C LEU A 1066 29.76 -40.53 -1.25
N PHE A 1067 28.79 -39.62 -1.21
CA PHE A 1067 28.28 -38.91 -2.40
C PHE A 1067 29.36 -38.23 -3.24
N GLU A 1068 30.41 -37.72 -2.58
CA GLU A 1068 31.54 -37.04 -3.22
C GLU A 1068 32.46 -38.00 -3.99
N LEU A 1069 32.40 -39.31 -3.72
CA LEU A 1069 33.21 -40.33 -4.40
C LEU A 1069 32.44 -41.05 -5.52
N ASN A 1070 31.12 -41.18 -5.38
CA ASN A 1070 30.27 -41.98 -6.28
C ASN A 1070 29.30 -41.16 -7.14
N ASP A 1071 29.60 -39.87 -7.32
CA ASP A 1071 28.83 -38.94 -8.17
C ASP A 1071 27.34 -38.90 -7.76
N HIS A 1072 27.09 -38.64 -6.47
CA HIS A 1072 25.74 -38.65 -5.87
C HIS A 1072 24.97 -39.96 -6.14
N GLY A 1073 25.68 -41.09 -6.01
CA GLY A 1073 25.21 -42.44 -6.24
C GLY A 1073 24.98 -42.81 -7.72
N ARG A 1074 25.38 -41.96 -8.68
CA ARG A 1074 25.24 -42.28 -10.09
C ARG A 1074 26.11 -43.47 -10.50
N THR A 1075 27.36 -43.55 -10.04
CA THR A 1075 28.25 -44.68 -10.38
C THR A 1075 27.67 -46.00 -9.84
N VAL A 1076 27.07 -45.97 -8.66
CA VAL A 1076 26.38 -47.12 -8.06
C VAL A 1076 25.18 -47.55 -8.89
N ARG A 1077 24.34 -46.59 -9.32
CA ARG A 1077 23.10 -46.88 -10.06
C ARG A 1077 23.34 -47.29 -11.52
N GLU A 1078 24.24 -46.60 -12.21
CA GLU A 1078 24.48 -46.72 -13.66
C GLU A 1078 25.65 -47.64 -14.00
N GLU A 1079 26.75 -47.54 -13.25
CA GLU A 1079 28.01 -48.24 -13.56
C GLU A 1079 28.22 -49.49 -12.67
N LYS A 1080 27.39 -49.68 -11.63
CA LYS A 1080 27.53 -50.74 -10.64
C LYS A 1080 28.90 -50.75 -9.96
N THR A 1081 29.46 -49.56 -9.74
CA THR A 1081 30.75 -49.37 -9.07
C THR A 1081 30.61 -48.42 -7.88
N ASP A 1082 31.36 -48.71 -6.82
CA ASP A 1082 31.42 -47.86 -5.64
C ASP A 1082 32.79 -47.90 -4.96
N TYR A 1083 33.03 -47.00 -4.01
CA TYR A 1083 34.27 -46.90 -3.26
C TYR A 1083 34.10 -47.34 -1.80
N LEU A 1084 35.16 -47.93 -1.26
CA LEU A 1084 35.33 -48.18 0.17
C LEU A 1084 36.18 -47.07 0.77
N LEU A 1085 35.70 -46.47 1.87
CA LEU A 1085 36.44 -45.43 2.58
C LEU A 1085 36.97 -45.96 3.91
N ARG A 1086 38.31 -46.00 4.06
CA ARG A 1086 38.97 -46.42 5.30
C ARG A 1086 39.15 -45.22 6.21
N VAL A 1087 38.54 -45.25 7.38
CA VAL A 1087 38.53 -44.12 8.31
C VAL A 1087 39.05 -44.56 9.66
N TYR A 1088 40.02 -43.84 10.22
CA TYR A 1088 40.38 -43.98 11.62
C TYR A 1088 39.81 -42.80 12.42
N ILE A 1089 38.83 -43.11 13.27
CA ILE A 1089 38.23 -42.17 14.20
C ILE A 1089 39.14 -42.08 15.42
N THR A 1090 39.80 -40.95 15.57
CA THR A 1090 40.75 -40.72 16.66
C THR A 1090 40.09 -40.69 18.04
N PRO A 1091 40.81 -41.06 19.11
CA PRO A 1091 40.31 -40.97 20.49
C PRO A 1091 39.79 -39.58 20.84
N SER A 1092 38.62 -39.52 21.46
CA SER A 1092 37.99 -38.24 21.82
C SER A 1092 38.69 -37.60 23.02
N ILE A 1093 38.84 -36.27 22.99
CA ILE A 1093 39.27 -35.50 24.17
C ILE A 1093 38.11 -35.49 25.18
N LEU A 1094 38.31 -36.14 26.33
CA LEU A 1094 37.30 -36.32 27.38
C LEU A 1094 37.46 -35.30 28.52
N SER A 1095 36.35 -34.72 28.97
CA SER A 1095 36.29 -33.99 30.25
C SER A 1095 36.41 -34.95 31.44
N GLU A 1096 36.77 -34.44 32.62
CA GLU A 1096 36.84 -35.26 33.84
C GLU A 1096 35.51 -35.94 34.18
N SER A 1097 34.39 -35.26 33.93
CA SER A 1097 33.05 -35.85 34.13
C SER A 1097 32.77 -37.02 33.17
N GLU A 1098 33.27 -36.94 31.94
CA GLU A 1098 33.14 -37.97 30.92
C GLU A 1098 34.00 -39.18 31.24
N LYS A 1099 35.27 -38.97 31.66
CA LYS A 1099 36.15 -40.04 32.13
C LYS A 1099 35.50 -40.82 33.27
N ILE A 1100 34.97 -40.14 34.28
CA ILE A 1100 34.30 -40.78 35.43
C ILE A 1100 33.07 -41.59 34.98
N LYS A 1101 32.26 -41.06 34.06
CA LYS A 1101 31.06 -41.76 33.56
C LYS A 1101 31.43 -42.96 32.69
N LEU A 1102 32.45 -42.83 31.85
CA LEU A 1102 32.93 -43.89 30.97
C LEU A 1102 33.52 -45.07 31.78
N GLU A 1103 34.32 -44.78 32.80
CA GLU A 1103 34.85 -45.79 33.74
C GLU A 1103 33.72 -46.58 34.43
N LYS A 1104 32.64 -45.91 34.84
CA LYS A 1104 31.46 -46.59 35.42
C LYS A 1104 30.73 -47.49 34.43
N LYS A 1105 30.91 -47.30 33.13
CA LYS A 1105 30.24 -48.06 32.06
C LYS A 1105 31.10 -49.19 31.48
N LYS A 1106 32.41 -49.22 31.79
CA LYS A 1106 33.38 -50.22 31.32
C LYS A 1106 32.89 -51.67 31.43
N GLY A 1107 32.27 -52.03 32.56
CA GLY A 1107 31.80 -53.40 32.79
C GLY A 1107 30.63 -53.85 31.90
N LYS A 1108 29.80 -52.93 31.39
CA LYS A 1108 28.65 -53.24 30.53
C LYS A 1108 28.92 -52.99 29.04
N TYR A 1109 29.80 -52.04 28.73
CA TYR A 1109 30.09 -51.61 27.36
C TYR A 1109 31.61 -51.61 27.14
N LEU A 1110 32.24 -52.79 27.20
CA LEU A 1110 33.70 -52.92 27.14
C LEU A 1110 34.25 -52.46 25.78
N GLU A 1111 33.63 -52.87 24.68
CA GLU A 1111 34.04 -52.50 23.33
C GLU A 1111 33.93 -50.98 23.09
N TYR A 1112 32.80 -50.38 23.50
CA TYR A 1112 32.64 -48.92 23.49
C TYR A 1112 33.69 -48.21 24.35
N PHE A 1113 33.99 -48.73 25.54
CA PHE A 1113 35.03 -48.18 26.41
C PHE A 1113 36.39 -48.18 25.71
N THR A 1114 36.78 -49.32 25.14
CA THR A 1114 38.06 -49.46 24.42
C THR A 1114 38.10 -48.53 23.22
N GLY A 1115 37.07 -48.51 22.39
CA GLY A 1115 37.05 -47.68 21.19
C GLY A 1115 37.02 -46.16 21.46
N VAL A 1116 36.47 -45.72 22.60
CA VAL A 1116 36.58 -44.30 23.00
C VAL A 1116 38.01 -43.89 23.37
N TYR A 1117 38.78 -44.79 24.01
CA TYR A 1117 40.15 -44.51 24.44
C TYR A 1117 41.20 -44.79 23.37
N GLU A 1118 40.98 -45.81 22.53
CA GLU A 1118 41.92 -46.28 21.51
C GLU A 1118 41.54 -45.84 20.09
N GLY A 1119 40.34 -45.25 19.92
CA GLY A 1119 39.79 -44.87 18.62
C GLY A 1119 39.06 -46.03 17.93
N TRP A 1120 38.58 -45.78 16.72
CA TRP A 1120 37.90 -46.80 15.90
C TRP A 1120 38.46 -46.82 14.48
N SER A 1121 38.87 -47.99 14.02
CA SER A 1121 39.02 -48.26 12.60
C SER A 1121 37.62 -48.56 12.03
N VAL A 1122 37.20 -47.83 11.01
CA VAL A 1122 35.88 -47.93 10.38
C VAL A 1122 36.03 -48.01 8.87
N LEU A 1123 35.34 -48.95 8.25
CA LEU A 1123 35.19 -49.09 6.81
C LEU A 1123 33.78 -48.68 6.41
N PHE A 1124 33.64 -47.58 5.66
CA PHE A 1124 32.33 -47.13 5.15
C PHE A 1124 32.08 -47.65 3.74
N LEU A 1125 30.85 -48.15 3.51
CA LEU A 1125 30.39 -48.69 2.24
C LEU A 1125 29.25 -47.80 1.71
N GLY A 1126 29.50 -47.03 0.65
CA GLY A 1126 28.61 -45.97 0.20
C GLY A 1126 27.23 -46.44 -0.28
N GLY A 1127 27.20 -47.41 -1.20
CA GLY A 1127 26.02 -47.83 -1.95
C GLY A 1127 24.98 -48.55 -1.11
N THR A 1128 25.41 -49.24 -0.05
CA THR A 1128 24.53 -49.91 0.93
C THR A 1128 24.33 -49.09 2.20
N SER A 1129 25.15 -48.06 2.44
CA SER A 1129 25.17 -47.32 3.70
C SER A 1129 25.53 -48.18 4.92
N GLU A 1130 26.14 -49.35 4.70
CA GLU A 1130 26.64 -50.24 5.76
C GLU A 1130 28.05 -49.82 6.19
N MET A 1131 28.49 -50.30 7.35
CA MET A 1131 29.82 -50.04 7.89
C MET A 1131 30.35 -51.22 8.70
N ALA A 1132 31.66 -51.44 8.65
CA ALA A 1132 32.37 -52.35 9.54
C ALA A 1132 33.29 -51.53 10.46
N TYR A 1133 33.40 -51.91 11.72
CA TYR A 1133 34.23 -51.18 12.67
C TYR A 1133 34.90 -52.09 13.70
N LEU A 1134 36.08 -51.68 14.18
CA LEU A 1134 36.84 -52.33 15.24
C LEU A 1134 37.44 -51.28 16.19
N SER A 1135 37.44 -51.57 17.49
CA SER A 1135 38.06 -50.68 18.49
C SER A 1135 39.58 -50.75 18.40
N GLY A 1136 40.24 -49.59 18.26
CA GLY A 1136 41.67 -49.46 18.06
C GLY A 1136 42.07 -49.29 16.58
N LYS A 1137 43.37 -49.36 16.30
CA LYS A 1137 43.91 -49.34 14.93
C LYS A 1137 43.99 -50.76 14.39
N HIS A 1138 43.30 -51.01 13.27
CA HIS A 1138 43.25 -52.29 12.57
C HIS A 1138 43.49 -52.11 11.07
N ASP A 1139 43.98 -53.17 10.43
CA ASP A 1139 44.25 -53.19 8.99
C ASP A 1139 42.97 -53.53 8.20
N LEU A 1140 43.06 -53.45 6.87
CA LEU A 1140 41.90 -53.64 6.01
C LEU A 1140 41.35 -55.07 6.07
N GLU A 1141 42.24 -56.07 6.16
CA GLU A 1141 41.85 -57.48 6.25
C GLU A 1141 40.95 -57.73 7.47
N ASP A 1142 41.32 -57.17 8.64
CA ASP A 1142 40.54 -57.31 9.88
C ASP A 1142 39.15 -56.69 9.77
N LEU A 1143 39.03 -55.53 9.10
CA LEU A 1143 37.76 -54.84 8.89
C LEU A 1143 36.84 -55.58 7.91
N ILE A 1144 37.41 -56.19 6.86
CA ILE A 1144 36.64 -56.98 5.88
C ILE A 1144 36.03 -58.22 6.52
N GLU A 1145 36.77 -58.90 7.41
CA GLU A 1145 36.26 -60.06 8.14
C GLU A 1145 35.08 -59.71 9.08
N ASN A 1146 34.92 -58.43 9.43
CA ASN A 1146 33.87 -57.93 10.32
C ASN A 1146 32.76 -57.17 9.58
N ILE A 1147 32.65 -57.32 8.25
CA ILE A 1147 31.51 -56.79 7.49
C ILE A 1147 30.23 -57.55 7.89
N PRO A 1148 29.11 -56.86 8.21
CA PRO A 1148 27.88 -57.51 8.63
C PRO A 1148 27.35 -58.52 7.60
N ASP A 1149 26.83 -59.67 8.08
CA ASP A 1149 26.23 -60.71 7.21
C ASP A 1149 25.05 -60.17 6.36
N THR A 1150 24.39 -59.09 6.79
CA THR A 1150 23.32 -58.39 6.04
C THR A 1150 23.80 -57.88 4.68
N PHE A 1151 25.10 -57.64 4.52
CA PHE A 1151 25.71 -57.19 3.28
C PHE A 1151 25.65 -58.25 2.15
N SER A 1152 25.63 -59.53 2.52
CA SER A 1152 25.73 -60.66 1.57
C SER A 1152 24.48 -60.92 0.70
N ASN A 1153 23.36 -60.21 0.94
CA ASN A 1153 22.08 -60.49 0.29
C ASN A 1153 21.66 -59.50 -0.81
N GLU A 1154 22.37 -58.38 -1.03
CA GLU A 1154 21.99 -57.40 -2.05
C GLU A 1154 23.23 -56.67 -2.64
N SER A 1155 23.74 -57.09 -3.82
CA SER A 1155 24.11 -56.19 -4.95
C SER A 1155 25.15 -56.75 -5.95
N ASP A 1156 24.94 -56.53 -7.25
CA ASP A 1156 25.93 -56.68 -8.34
C ASP A 1156 26.96 -55.52 -8.36
N ILE A 1157 27.37 -54.97 -7.20
CA ILE A 1157 28.25 -53.77 -7.13
C ILE A 1157 29.72 -54.18 -6.96
N HIS A 1158 30.60 -53.61 -7.79
CA HIS A 1158 32.05 -53.75 -7.68
C HIS A 1158 32.65 -52.65 -6.80
N TYR A 1159 33.29 -53.04 -5.69
CA TYR A 1159 33.87 -52.12 -4.71
C TYR A 1159 35.37 -51.90 -4.95
N TYR A 1160 35.80 -50.64 -4.88
CA TYR A 1160 37.18 -50.23 -5.10
C TYR A 1160 37.75 -49.47 -3.89
N LEU A 1161 39.03 -49.70 -3.60
CA LEU A 1161 39.82 -48.78 -2.78
C LEU A 1161 40.14 -47.49 -3.56
N LEU A 1162 40.55 -46.45 -2.84
CA LEU A 1162 40.86 -45.14 -3.45
C LEU A 1162 42.11 -45.15 -4.36
N ASP A 1163 42.93 -46.20 -4.32
CA ASP A 1163 44.01 -46.46 -5.26
C ASP A 1163 43.57 -47.24 -6.52
N LYS A 1164 42.25 -47.46 -6.66
CA LYS A 1164 41.57 -48.21 -7.73
C LYS A 1164 41.81 -49.72 -7.70
N LYS A 1165 42.26 -50.29 -6.59
CA LYS A 1165 42.29 -51.74 -6.41
C LYS A 1165 40.88 -52.25 -6.10
N GLU A 1166 40.38 -53.19 -6.91
CA GLU A 1166 39.09 -53.86 -6.66
C GLU A 1166 39.21 -54.79 -5.46
N ILE A 1167 38.21 -54.76 -4.58
CA ILE A 1167 38.09 -55.63 -3.41
C ILE A 1167 36.85 -56.51 -3.61
N LYS A 1168 37.05 -57.82 -3.48
CA LYS A 1168 35.95 -58.78 -3.41
C LYS A 1168 35.53 -58.92 -1.96
N ILE A 1169 34.33 -58.46 -1.66
CA ILE A 1169 33.66 -58.60 -0.36
C ILE A 1169 32.73 -59.80 -0.44
#